data_AF-A0A0H4WLN0-F1
#
_entry.id   AF-A0A0H4WLN0-F1
#
_cell.length_a   1.000
_cell.length_b   1.000
_cell.length_c   1.000
_cell.angle_alpha   90.00
_cell.angle_beta   90.00
_cell.angle_gamma   90.00
#
_symmetry.space_group_name_H-M   'P 1'
#
loop_
_entity.id
_entity.type
_entity.pdbx_description
1 polymer ?
#
loop_
_entity_poly.entity_id
_entity_poly.type
_entity_poly.pdbx_seq_one_letter_code
_entity_poly.pdbx_strand_id
1 'polypeptide(L)'
;MPYLPLRCAWTHFAPSQETLAVTYDPPDAGRLVSVQLEVRDYAGAVVYRSAALDCQGGPAPLDWTGALNVGNDAVHEPFATPLRAPYTLRVDAVIAADEDEDLRQPEDLPNSELDSVVPCEALRHDDEPRREDVVVVLPPPPPSTAQVNVLYHSVDVVRGPWLASGAVFVRGTVDSICHKLNQLGYYAGPPARASVTPDYFNKAKERFRRNHGDLRILPAPTNLEFEDALDGALAHHHGARPTLADDQGVPVPDGTALGGNGAPLRVYVEAVGFDEDLANRTDEFMRQLPPGRGNAPVNWAALHNKTASEAGKLNRPLVPLEAVIYLKGHDNRRVVAPQAVGAVRVDWSALEPGEDVSHLPMNDRLHSGTRAYINRVLRSDYVDLERNLGSTNCPAAYGGIRTRAQNFRNPFWREPQPYAPYAVPTEDAGNKVLWAPACTDTGQHLARVGRSGIYLQPSLIGGDRYQVRARLSYEGRGNAAALEIANPVCKFETKPIVVWRRVEVFGVVGWPLRNHGQLPQKCRARYAESYLDVDFTHTLYRRISQVINNADYANWFNHIRTNVKPSVASVVGLLDTLNVHDASPVVRLNPVAVLSSTDKDNIFMFVSDMFNEMVTTPNVASAGGFLLSLISDNIRTGHAPCGGIVMLEYMLSDDIRNALETSEIGEVPTTSNGNNDLLGIIDQRVNANADFVFTHEVGHCFWLTHHEASMGVVKQHHDQFDHNCMMSYPDWDGARPQYPHQAANTYDPHFCGKCNLKLRGWDITHADILTLDTATPPDQIKTLFYYDRADPGLQWDVELSNVSEAFTRVSRGPFRERHFNQNANFDTWMTDLGDCDIYHHVTHGNVRCSRHGSRLASMDMAIPRYPTWCRSDNTKVQRLTTEEQDLCVRTNFDAQSLTAWAKKNFITPQTYWHDLTSVIQWTVDINDSSRDVEFTYEQVQRAFKRGQNAPRLLAFFSSCLIGWERRFAKLFIDQGTRYVIAFRSRYQTSQALPFSREFYRLLSAGQFDAGMINGAFTAAALSFPHAEPCLFTAANITRCTATTRAGTAAFTQHTWKDDAFEEPRFPTS
;
A
#
# COMPACT_ATOMS: atom_id res chain seq x y z
N MET A 1 -40.12 -26.72 -52.68
CA MET A 1 -39.99 -25.26 -52.48
C MET A 1 -38.58 -24.88 -52.87
N PRO A 2 -38.39 -24.00 -53.87
CA PRO A 2 -37.08 -23.47 -54.19
C PRO A 2 -36.61 -22.53 -53.07
N TYR A 3 -35.32 -22.56 -52.74
CA TYR A 3 -34.74 -21.64 -51.78
C TYR A 3 -34.41 -20.31 -52.45
N LEU A 4 -34.75 -19.21 -51.77
CA LEU A 4 -34.42 -17.89 -52.25
C LEU A 4 -33.01 -17.48 -51.80
N PRO A 5 -32.20 -16.87 -52.67
CA PRO A 5 -30.98 -16.16 -52.30
C PRO A 5 -31.26 -15.16 -51.17
N LEU A 6 -30.50 -15.26 -50.08
CA LEU A 6 -30.68 -14.41 -48.90
C LEU A 6 -29.62 -13.33 -48.81
N ARG A 7 -30.05 -12.13 -48.40
CA ARG A 7 -29.19 -11.02 -48.04
C ARG A 7 -29.52 -10.57 -46.61
N CYS A 8 -28.54 -10.74 -45.74
CA CYS A 8 -28.58 -10.24 -44.37
C CYS A 8 -27.50 -9.16 -44.23
N ALA A 9 -27.91 -7.92 -43.94
CA ALA A 9 -26.98 -6.79 -43.86
C ALA A 9 -26.02 -6.90 -42.67
N TRP A 10 -26.39 -7.65 -41.63
CA TRP A 10 -25.63 -7.76 -40.40
C TRP A 10 -25.14 -9.20 -40.17
N THR A 11 -23.90 -9.31 -39.72
CA THR A 11 -23.29 -10.60 -39.35
C THR A 11 -23.56 -10.97 -37.89
N HIS A 12 -24.02 -10.01 -37.09
CA HIS A 12 -24.41 -10.17 -35.70
C HIS A 12 -25.37 -9.05 -35.28
N PHE A 13 -26.12 -9.27 -34.19
CA PHE A 13 -27.00 -8.28 -33.58
C PHE A 13 -27.25 -8.64 -32.10
N ALA A 14 -27.92 -7.77 -31.36
CA ALA A 14 -28.34 -7.96 -29.98
C ALA A 14 -29.87 -8.24 -29.91
N PRO A 15 -30.29 -9.52 -29.79
CA PRO A 15 -31.69 -9.91 -29.69
C PRO A 15 -32.44 -9.18 -28.58
N SER A 16 -33.77 -9.04 -28.72
CA SER A 16 -34.67 -8.24 -27.87
C SER A 16 -34.53 -6.72 -27.97
N GLN A 17 -33.38 -6.20 -28.42
CA GLN A 17 -33.11 -4.76 -28.55
C GLN A 17 -32.99 -4.31 -30.00
N GLU A 18 -32.56 -5.21 -30.89
CA GLU A 18 -32.39 -4.96 -32.31
C GLU A 18 -33.29 -5.90 -33.13
N THR A 19 -33.67 -5.45 -34.33
CA THR A 19 -34.45 -6.23 -35.30
C THR A 19 -33.61 -6.47 -36.53
N LEU A 20 -33.35 -7.74 -36.83
CA LEU A 20 -32.61 -8.16 -38.02
C LEU A 20 -33.56 -8.18 -39.22
N ALA A 21 -33.32 -7.29 -40.18
CA ALA A 21 -34.03 -7.29 -41.45
C ALA A 21 -33.39 -8.31 -42.41
N VAL A 22 -34.14 -9.34 -42.79
CA VAL A 22 -33.73 -10.37 -43.75
C VAL A 22 -34.38 -10.08 -45.09
N THR A 23 -33.57 -9.81 -46.10
CA THR A 23 -34.02 -9.57 -47.48
C THR A 23 -33.71 -10.76 -48.37
N TYR A 24 -34.50 -10.96 -49.43
CA TYR A 24 -34.36 -12.07 -50.35
C TYR A 24 -34.64 -11.62 -51.79
N ASP A 25 -34.01 -12.29 -52.76
CA ASP A 25 -34.19 -12.01 -54.19
C ASP A 25 -35.03 -13.14 -54.84
N PRO A 26 -36.31 -12.93 -55.18
CA PRO A 26 -37.08 -13.96 -55.87
C PRO A 26 -36.60 -14.15 -57.31
N PRO A 27 -36.48 -15.40 -57.80
CA PRO A 27 -36.10 -15.66 -59.20
C PRO A 27 -37.15 -15.17 -60.20
N ASP A 28 -38.42 -15.07 -59.78
CA ASP A 28 -39.52 -14.53 -60.58
C ASP A 28 -40.51 -13.76 -59.67
N ALA A 29 -40.36 -12.44 -59.60
CA ALA A 29 -41.12 -11.58 -58.68
C ALA A 29 -42.64 -11.64 -58.92
N GLY A 30 -43.09 -12.05 -60.12
CA GLY A 30 -44.51 -12.17 -60.46
C GLY A 30 -45.19 -13.43 -59.91
N ARG A 31 -44.43 -14.42 -59.43
CA ARG A 31 -44.95 -15.75 -59.04
C ARG A 31 -44.82 -16.07 -57.55
N LEU A 32 -44.16 -15.20 -56.78
CA LEU A 32 -43.94 -15.40 -55.36
C LEU A 32 -45.26 -15.18 -54.60
N VAL A 33 -45.84 -16.26 -54.04
CA VAL A 33 -47.10 -16.21 -53.30
C VAL A 33 -46.85 -15.81 -51.85
N SER A 34 -45.97 -16.53 -51.17
CA SER A 34 -45.64 -16.24 -49.78
C SER A 34 -44.24 -16.69 -49.41
N VAL A 35 -43.64 -16.03 -48.43
CA VAL A 35 -42.35 -16.43 -47.84
C VAL A 35 -42.47 -16.64 -46.34
N GLN A 36 -41.62 -17.51 -45.80
CA GLN A 36 -41.49 -17.76 -44.37
C GLN A 36 -40.01 -17.80 -43.99
N LEU A 37 -39.64 -17.07 -42.94
CA LEU A 37 -38.30 -17.15 -42.36
C LEU A 37 -38.25 -18.32 -41.37
N GLU A 38 -37.34 -19.25 -41.60
CA GLU A 38 -36.95 -20.31 -40.68
C GLU A 38 -35.54 -20.02 -40.13
N VAL A 39 -35.39 -20.09 -38.80
CA VAL A 39 -34.09 -19.93 -38.14
C VAL A 39 -33.72 -21.19 -37.40
N ARG A 40 -32.49 -21.64 -37.61
CA ARG A 40 -31.89 -22.81 -36.97
C ARG A 40 -30.70 -22.42 -36.12
N ASP A 41 -30.49 -23.10 -35.00
CA ASP A 41 -29.30 -22.91 -34.15
C ASP A 41 -28.08 -23.67 -34.68
N TYR A 42 -26.96 -23.61 -33.94
CA TYR A 42 -25.71 -24.31 -34.30
C TYR A 42 -25.85 -25.84 -34.39
N ALA A 43 -26.84 -26.43 -33.73
CA ALA A 43 -27.14 -27.86 -33.79
C ALA A 43 -28.10 -28.20 -34.94
N GLY A 44 -28.53 -27.21 -35.72
CA GLY A 44 -29.47 -27.35 -36.83
C GLY A 44 -30.93 -27.46 -36.41
N ALA A 45 -31.24 -27.29 -35.13
CA ALA A 45 -32.61 -27.33 -34.61
C ALA A 45 -33.36 -26.05 -34.99
N VAL A 46 -34.61 -26.18 -35.45
CA VAL A 46 -35.45 -25.02 -35.76
C VAL A 46 -35.90 -24.35 -34.47
N VAL A 47 -35.57 -23.08 -34.31
CA VAL A 47 -35.85 -22.29 -33.08
C VAL A 47 -36.85 -21.16 -33.33
N TYR A 48 -37.01 -20.75 -34.59
CA TYR A 48 -37.98 -19.73 -34.97
C TYR A 48 -38.57 -19.99 -36.35
N ARG A 49 -39.87 -19.70 -36.48
CA ARG A 49 -40.56 -19.57 -37.77
C ARG A 49 -41.42 -18.31 -37.76
N SER A 50 -41.27 -17.47 -38.78
CA SER A 50 -42.19 -16.33 -38.96
C SER A 50 -43.58 -16.82 -39.38
N ALA A 51 -44.59 -15.96 -39.30
CA ALA A 51 -45.79 -16.16 -40.10
C ALA A 51 -45.43 -16.14 -41.60
N ALA A 52 -46.21 -16.82 -42.43
CA ALA A 52 -46.09 -16.68 -43.87
C ALA A 52 -46.49 -15.25 -44.26
N LEU A 53 -45.59 -14.54 -44.93
CA LEU A 53 -45.83 -13.20 -45.43
C LEU A 53 -46.33 -13.30 -46.87
N ASP A 54 -47.44 -12.65 -47.18
CA ASP A 54 -47.96 -12.54 -48.54
C ASP A 54 -47.06 -11.61 -49.37
N CYS A 55 -46.62 -12.09 -50.52
CA CYS A 55 -45.67 -11.42 -51.41
C CYS A 55 -46.28 -10.95 -52.73
N GLN A 56 -47.61 -10.97 -52.88
CA GLN A 56 -48.28 -10.52 -54.11
C GLN A 56 -47.98 -9.05 -54.51
N GLY A 57 -47.39 -8.25 -53.60
CA GLY A 57 -46.92 -6.88 -53.85
C GLY A 57 -45.41 -6.71 -54.11
N GLY A 58 -44.65 -7.81 -54.24
CA GLY A 58 -43.19 -7.80 -54.40
C GLY A 58 -42.41 -8.20 -53.13
N PRO A 59 -41.07 -8.29 -53.21
CA PRO A 59 -40.23 -8.72 -52.08
C PRO A 59 -40.32 -7.72 -50.91
N ALA A 60 -40.66 -8.25 -49.73
CA ALA A 60 -40.74 -7.50 -48.48
C ALA A 60 -39.73 -8.06 -47.45
N PRO A 61 -39.07 -7.21 -46.64
CA PRO A 61 -38.13 -7.68 -45.63
C PRO A 61 -38.85 -8.52 -44.57
N LEU A 62 -38.18 -9.58 -44.12
CA LEU A 62 -38.60 -10.40 -42.99
C LEU A 62 -37.84 -9.94 -41.75
N ASP A 63 -38.58 -9.40 -40.79
CA ASP A 63 -38.00 -8.90 -39.55
C ASP A 63 -37.90 -10.01 -38.50
N TRP A 64 -36.73 -10.13 -37.87
CA TRP A 64 -36.50 -11.03 -36.75
C TRP A 64 -35.85 -10.30 -35.57
N THR A 65 -36.58 -10.18 -34.46
CA THR A 65 -36.10 -9.56 -33.21
C THR A 65 -35.17 -10.47 -32.40
N GLY A 66 -34.84 -11.64 -32.95
CA GLY A 66 -34.18 -12.72 -32.22
C GLY A 66 -35.12 -13.55 -31.35
N ALA A 67 -36.43 -13.29 -31.33
CA ALA A 67 -37.38 -14.10 -30.55
C ALA A 67 -37.37 -15.57 -30.99
N LEU A 68 -37.55 -16.49 -30.04
CA LEU A 68 -37.72 -17.92 -30.30
C LEU A 68 -39.21 -18.28 -30.14
N ASN A 69 -39.74 -19.12 -31.03
CA ASN A 69 -41.15 -19.56 -30.97
C ASN A 69 -41.37 -21.04 -31.33
N VAL A 70 -40.29 -21.80 -31.51
CA VAL A 70 -40.34 -23.24 -31.80
C VAL A 70 -39.55 -24.01 -30.73
N GLY A 71 -40.14 -25.08 -30.19
CA GLY A 71 -39.51 -25.97 -29.20
C GLY A 71 -39.75 -25.55 -27.74
N ASN A 72 -39.44 -26.46 -26.81
CA ASN A 72 -39.60 -26.22 -25.37
C ASN A 72 -38.68 -25.10 -24.85
N ASP A 73 -37.54 -24.89 -25.50
CA ASP A 73 -36.56 -23.88 -25.11
C ASP A 73 -37.11 -22.46 -25.21
N ALA A 74 -38.07 -22.20 -26.11
CA ALA A 74 -38.69 -20.89 -26.27
C ALA A 74 -39.41 -20.41 -24.98
N VAL A 75 -39.74 -21.34 -24.08
CA VAL A 75 -40.31 -21.02 -22.76
C VAL A 75 -39.24 -20.52 -21.78
N HIS A 76 -38.02 -21.04 -21.86
CA HIS A 76 -36.93 -20.73 -20.91
C HIS A 76 -35.93 -19.69 -21.43
N GLU A 77 -35.75 -19.61 -22.74
CA GLU A 77 -34.91 -18.66 -23.46
C GLU A 77 -35.77 -17.99 -24.55
N PRO A 78 -36.51 -16.92 -24.23
CA PRO A 78 -37.45 -16.31 -25.18
C PRO A 78 -36.77 -15.64 -26.39
N PHE A 79 -35.44 -15.48 -26.33
CA PHE A 79 -34.63 -14.89 -27.40
C PHE A 79 -33.40 -15.74 -27.69
N ALA A 80 -32.90 -15.62 -28.92
CA ALA A 80 -31.63 -16.15 -29.37
C ALA A 80 -30.51 -15.67 -28.44
N THR A 81 -29.69 -16.62 -27.97
CA THR A 81 -28.54 -16.36 -27.09
C THR A 81 -27.23 -16.63 -27.81
N PRO A 82 -26.10 -16.05 -27.38
CA PRO A 82 -24.79 -16.40 -27.91
C PRO A 82 -24.46 -17.89 -27.79
N LEU A 83 -24.97 -18.58 -26.76
CA LEU A 83 -24.66 -19.98 -26.49
C LEU A 83 -25.13 -20.93 -27.59
N ARG A 84 -26.13 -20.54 -28.38
CA ARG A 84 -26.64 -21.34 -29.52
C ARG A 84 -26.23 -20.79 -30.89
N ALA A 85 -25.41 -19.73 -30.92
CA ALA A 85 -24.86 -19.19 -32.15
C ALA A 85 -23.76 -20.12 -32.74
N PRO A 86 -23.46 -20.03 -34.04
CA PRO A 86 -24.15 -19.21 -35.06
C PRO A 86 -25.56 -19.72 -35.37
N TYR A 87 -26.43 -18.82 -35.81
CA TYR A 87 -27.77 -19.15 -36.31
C TYR A 87 -27.78 -19.17 -37.83
N THR A 88 -28.46 -20.15 -38.41
CA THR A 88 -28.67 -20.28 -39.85
C THR A 88 -30.07 -19.82 -40.20
N LEU A 89 -30.15 -18.76 -41.00
CA LEU A 89 -31.38 -18.20 -41.55
C LEU A 89 -31.67 -18.86 -42.90
N ARG A 90 -32.93 -19.22 -43.12
CA ARG A 90 -33.43 -19.81 -44.36
C ARG A 90 -34.81 -19.23 -44.68
N VAL A 91 -35.07 -18.91 -45.94
CA VAL A 91 -36.39 -18.44 -46.38
C VAL A 91 -37.02 -19.50 -47.28
N ASP A 92 -38.11 -20.07 -46.79
CA ASP A 92 -38.94 -20.99 -47.54
C ASP A 92 -39.97 -20.18 -48.34
N ALA A 93 -40.05 -20.43 -49.65
CA ALA A 93 -40.95 -19.73 -50.55
C ALA A 93 -42.00 -20.68 -51.16
N VAL A 94 -43.24 -20.20 -51.23
CA VAL A 94 -44.32 -20.80 -52.01
C VAL A 94 -44.42 -20.00 -53.32
N ILE A 95 -44.20 -20.67 -54.45
CA ILE A 95 -44.32 -20.09 -55.78
C ILE A 95 -45.59 -20.68 -56.43
N ALA A 96 -46.39 -19.83 -57.08
CA ALA A 96 -47.57 -20.28 -57.81
C ALA A 96 -47.15 -21.26 -58.92
N ALA A 97 -47.88 -22.39 -59.04
CA ALA A 97 -47.72 -23.30 -60.17
C ALA A 97 -47.97 -22.54 -61.48
N ASP A 98 -47.23 -22.85 -62.54
CA ASP A 98 -47.53 -22.29 -63.86
C ASP A 98 -48.93 -22.74 -64.26
N GLU A 99 -49.86 -21.80 -64.40
CA GLU A 99 -51.16 -22.08 -65.02
C GLU A 99 -51.06 -22.19 -66.56
N ASP A 100 -49.87 -22.03 -67.15
CA ASP A 100 -49.64 -21.92 -68.60
C ASP A 100 -48.63 -22.92 -69.21
N GLU A 101 -48.33 -24.04 -68.52
CA GLU A 101 -47.49 -25.12 -69.11
C GLU A 101 -48.29 -26.20 -69.85
N ASP A 102 -49.51 -25.89 -70.33
CA ASP A 102 -50.33 -26.80 -71.15
C ASP A 102 -50.28 -26.52 -72.67
N LEU A 103 -49.39 -25.64 -73.15
CA LEU A 103 -49.28 -25.34 -74.58
C LEU A 103 -47.81 -25.23 -75.06
N ARG A 104 -47.23 -26.39 -75.41
CA ARG A 104 -46.52 -26.63 -76.69
C ARG A 104 -45.98 -28.06 -76.72
N GLN A 105 -46.72 -28.95 -77.37
CA GLN A 105 -46.14 -30.19 -77.89
C GLN A 105 -45.11 -29.85 -78.98
N PRO A 106 -43.91 -30.46 -78.96
CA PRO A 106 -42.89 -30.26 -79.98
C PRO A 106 -43.13 -31.20 -81.16
N GLU A 107 -44.14 -30.94 -82.00
CA GLU A 107 -44.38 -31.76 -83.20
C GLU A 107 -44.35 -30.98 -84.54
N ASP A 108 -44.27 -29.64 -84.55
CA ASP A 108 -44.28 -28.86 -85.81
C ASP A 108 -43.08 -27.92 -85.99
N LEU A 109 -41.87 -28.49 -86.17
CA LEU A 109 -40.79 -27.77 -86.85
C LEU A 109 -40.44 -28.49 -88.16
N PRO A 110 -40.56 -27.82 -89.33
CA PRO A 110 -40.30 -28.43 -90.62
C PRO A 110 -38.80 -28.68 -90.79
N ASN A 111 -38.45 -29.94 -91.01
CA ASN A 111 -37.18 -30.36 -91.58
C ASN A 111 -37.09 -29.88 -93.03
N SER A 112 -36.43 -28.74 -93.26
CA SER A 112 -35.86 -28.46 -94.58
C SER A 112 -34.72 -27.46 -94.47
N GLU A 113 -33.59 -27.86 -95.05
CA GLU A 113 -32.44 -27.04 -95.47
C GLU A 113 -31.40 -26.70 -94.41
N LEU A 114 -30.40 -27.59 -94.29
CA LEU A 114 -29.01 -27.16 -94.17
C LEU A 114 -28.13 -28.11 -94.97
N ASP A 115 -27.74 -27.61 -96.14
CA ASP A 115 -26.80 -28.20 -97.08
C ASP A 115 -25.39 -28.35 -96.50
N SER A 116 -24.68 -29.28 -97.11
CA SER A 116 -23.30 -29.67 -96.84
C SER A 116 -22.30 -28.52 -97.01
N VAL A 117 -21.42 -28.34 -96.01
CA VAL A 117 -20.26 -27.46 -96.13
C VAL A 117 -18.98 -28.30 -96.23
N VAL A 118 -18.30 -28.07 -97.34
CA VAL A 118 -16.99 -28.55 -97.80
C VAL A 118 -15.86 -28.05 -96.88
N PRO A 119 -14.72 -28.75 -96.74
CA PRO A 119 -13.63 -28.33 -95.87
C PRO A 119 -12.78 -27.25 -96.55
N CYS A 120 -12.58 -26.11 -95.87
CA CYS A 120 -11.57 -25.11 -96.25
C CYS A 120 -10.33 -25.25 -95.36
N GLU A 121 -9.25 -25.73 -95.97
CA GLU A 121 -7.88 -25.52 -95.51
C GLU A 121 -7.44 -24.07 -95.71
N ALA A 122 -6.46 -23.67 -94.89
CA ALA A 122 -5.48 -22.60 -95.09
C ALA A 122 -5.96 -21.15 -95.04
N LEU A 123 -5.69 -20.51 -93.89
CA LEU A 123 -4.86 -19.30 -93.79
C LEU A 123 -4.48 -19.07 -92.32
N ARG A 124 -3.25 -19.44 -91.97
CA ARG A 124 -2.59 -19.01 -90.73
C ARG A 124 -2.17 -17.56 -90.91
N HIS A 125 -2.73 -16.67 -90.11
CA HIS A 125 -2.06 -15.45 -89.69
C HIS A 125 -1.59 -15.65 -88.24
N ASP A 126 -0.31 -15.97 -88.11
CA ASP A 126 0.43 -15.86 -86.86
C ASP A 126 0.67 -14.36 -86.62
N ASP A 127 -0.15 -13.68 -85.81
CA ASP A 127 0.19 -12.42 -85.09
C ASP A 127 -0.97 -11.88 -84.22
N GLU A 128 -1.61 -12.74 -83.40
CA GLU A 128 -2.37 -12.26 -82.24
C GLU A 128 -1.96 -13.00 -80.97
N PRO A 129 -1.72 -12.29 -79.85
CA PRO A 129 -1.31 -12.92 -78.60
C PRO A 129 -2.46 -13.81 -78.12
N ARG A 130 -2.14 -15.08 -77.81
CA ARG A 130 -3.05 -16.04 -77.18
C ARG A 130 -3.84 -15.35 -76.05
N ARG A 131 -5.11 -15.05 -76.31
CA ARG A 131 -6.10 -14.93 -75.24
C ARG A 131 -6.23 -16.33 -74.67
N GLU A 132 -5.63 -16.54 -73.50
CA GLU A 132 -5.98 -17.65 -72.63
C GLU A 132 -7.51 -17.70 -72.56
N ASP A 133 -8.07 -18.89 -72.80
CA ASP A 133 -9.48 -19.17 -72.55
C ASP A 133 -9.76 -18.82 -71.08
N VAL A 134 -10.24 -17.60 -70.84
CA VAL A 134 -10.82 -17.22 -69.56
C VAL A 134 -12.07 -18.07 -69.46
N VAL A 135 -11.95 -19.23 -68.80
CA VAL A 135 -13.09 -19.93 -68.23
C VAL A 135 -13.80 -18.88 -67.39
N VAL A 136 -14.89 -18.34 -67.93
CA VAL A 136 -15.80 -17.49 -67.17
C VAL A 136 -16.44 -18.44 -66.16
N VAL A 137 -15.76 -18.63 -65.03
CA VAL A 137 -16.30 -19.30 -63.87
C VAL A 137 -17.51 -18.47 -63.49
N LEU A 138 -18.71 -18.97 -63.83
CA LEU A 138 -19.96 -18.36 -63.39
C LEU A 138 -19.86 -18.18 -61.87
N PRO A 139 -20.17 -17.00 -61.33
CA PRO A 139 -20.13 -16.80 -59.90
C PRO A 139 -21.01 -17.88 -59.25
N PRO A 140 -20.56 -18.50 -58.14
CA PRO A 140 -21.34 -19.51 -57.47
C PRO A 140 -22.74 -18.97 -57.16
N PRO A 141 -23.79 -19.79 -57.29
CA PRO A 141 -25.15 -19.35 -57.00
C PRO A 141 -25.19 -18.74 -55.60
N PRO A 142 -25.88 -17.60 -55.42
CA PRO A 142 -25.92 -16.93 -54.15
C PRO A 142 -26.49 -17.86 -53.08
N PRO A 143 -25.94 -17.84 -51.86
CA PRO A 143 -26.27 -18.82 -50.84
C PRO A 143 -27.75 -18.73 -50.45
N SER A 144 -28.40 -19.89 -50.40
CA SER A 144 -29.79 -20.07 -49.94
C SER A 144 -29.97 -19.95 -48.42
N THR A 145 -28.87 -19.69 -47.70
CA THR A 145 -28.84 -19.56 -46.24
C THR A 145 -27.89 -18.44 -45.86
N ALA A 146 -28.24 -17.67 -44.83
CA ALA A 146 -27.34 -16.69 -44.21
C ALA A 146 -26.99 -17.14 -42.80
N GLN A 147 -25.75 -16.88 -42.35
CA GLN A 147 -25.38 -17.08 -40.96
C GLN A 147 -25.36 -15.74 -40.22
N VAL A 148 -25.97 -15.71 -39.04
CA VAL A 148 -25.94 -14.56 -38.13
C VAL A 148 -25.51 -15.02 -36.74
N ASN A 149 -24.64 -14.25 -36.11
CA ASN A 149 -24.17 -14.52 -34.76
C ASN A 149 -24.93 -13.69 -33.73
N VAL A 150 -24.97 -14.20 -32.50
CA VAL A 150 -25.26 -13.40 -31.31
C VAL A 150 -24.00 -13.46 -30.46
N LEU A 151 -23.44 -12.31 -30.10
CA LEU A 151 -22.11 -12.23 -29.51
C LEU A 151 -22.15 -11.47 -28.17
N TYR A 152 -21.31 -11.90 -27.23
CA TYR A 152 -20.99 -11.12 -26.04
C TYR A 152 -20.09 -9.93 -26.43
N HIS A 153 -20.32 -8.79 -25.79
CA HIS A 153 -19.47 -7.60 -25.94
C HIS A 153 -18.48 -7.48 -24.78
N SER A 154 -19.01 -7.49 -23.56
CA SER A 154 -18.22 -7.27 -22.34
C SER A 154 -18.98 -7.74 -21.10
N VAL A 155 -18.27 -7.81 -19.98
CA VAL A 155 -18.84 -8.00 -18.65
C VAL A 155 -18.34 -6.87 -17.75
N ASP A 156 -19.17 -6.39 -16.82
CA ASP A 156 -18.76 -5.48 -15.75
C ASP A 156 -19.00 -6.15 -14.39
N VAL A 157 -18.13 -5.94 -13.41
CA VAL A 157 -18.42 -6.27 -12.01
C VAL A 157 -18.90 -5.01 -11.30
N VAL A 158 -20.09 -5.09 -10.72
CA VAL A 158 -20.73 -4.01 -9.97
C VAL A 158 -20.96 -4.41 -8.52
N ARG A 159 -21.11 -3.42 -7.62
CA ARG A 159 -21.60 -3.68 -6.26
C ARG A 159 -23.06 -4.14 -6.34
N GLY A 160 -23.35 -5.34 -5.87
CA GLY A 160 -24.70 -5.88 -5.84
C GLY A 160 -25.52 -5.36 -4.65
N PRO A 161 -26.85 -5.42 -4.69
CA PRO A 161 -27.70 -5.15 -3.52
C PRO A 161 -27.68 -6.30 -2.52
N TRP A 162 -27.88 -6.05 -1.23
CA TRP A 162 -28.04 -7.13 -0.24
C TRP A 162 -29.22 -8.09 -0.52
N LEU A 163 -30.20 -7.63 -1.31
CA LEU A 163 -31.39 -8.39 -1.71
C LEU A 163 -31.53 -8.41 -3.23
N ALA A 164 -30.71 -9.21 -3.91
CA ALA A 164 -30.83 -9.35 -5.35
C ALA A 164 -32.18 -9.95 -5.78
N SER A 165 -32.83 -10.76 -4.95
CA SER A 165 -34.17 -11.30 -5.21
C SER A 165 -35.27 -10.24 -5.26
N GLY A 166 -35.05 -9.04 -4.70
CA GLY A 166 -36.09 -8.01 -4.53
C GLY A 166 -37.14 -8.35 -3.47
N ALA A 167 -36.89 -9.37 -2.64
CA ALA A 167 -37.82 -9.76 -1.59
C ALA A 167 -38.07 -8.60 -0.61
N VAL A 168 -39.34 -8.38 -0.27
CA VAL A 168 -39.74 -7.45 0.78
C VAL A 168 -39.92 -8.25 2.06
N PHE A 169 -39.15 -7.92 3.10
CA PHE A 169 -39.29 -8.60 4.39
C PHE A 169 -40.41 -8.00 5.22
N VAL A 170 -41.11 -8.87 5.95
CA VAL A 170 -42.07 -8.43 6.96
C VAL A 170 -41.28 -7.87 8.14
N ARG A 171 -41.64 -6.66 8.56
CA ARG A 171 -41.07 -6.00 9.73
C ARG A 171 -41.21 -6.88 10.99
N GLY A 172 -40.21 -6.86 11.86
CA GLY A 172 -40.11 -7.68 13.07
C GLY A 172 -39.61 -9.11 12.83
N THR A 173 -39.28 -9.48 11.60
CA THR A 173 -38.70 -10.79 11.28
C THR A 173 -37.17 -10.78 11.37
N VAL A 174 -36.59 -11.96 11.60
CA VAL A 174 -35.13 -12.15 11.65
C VAL A 174 -34.48 -11.69 10.34
N ASP A 175 -35.10 -11.97 9.20
CA ASP A 175 -34.57 -11.61 7.88
C ASP A 175 -34.57 -10.09 7.65
N SER A 176 -35.62 -9.38 8.09
CA SER A 176 -35.68 -7.91 8.04
C SER A 176 -34.57 -7.26 8.88
N ILE A 177 -34.41 -7.73 10.11
CA ILE A 177 -33.37 -7.26 11.03
C ILE A 177 -31.97 -7.55 10.45
N CYS A 178 -31.76 -8.77 9.93
CA CYS A 178 -30.50 -9.16 9.31
C CYS A 178 -30.15 -8.24 8.13
N HIS A 179 -31.12 -7.94 7.26
CA HIS A 179 -30.94 -7.01 6.16
C HIS A 179 -30.49 -5.62 6.62
N LYS A 180 -31.15 -5.04 7.63
CA LYS A 180 -30.81 -3.71 8.17
C LYS A 180 -29.43 -3.70 8.85
N LEU A 181 -29.09 -4.74 9.61
CA LEU A 181 -27.75 -4.90 10.18
C LEU A 181 -26.67 -4.96 9.09
N ASN A 182 -26.94 -5.62 7.97
CA ASN A 182 -26.03 -5.64 6.83
C ASN A 182 -25.88 -4.28 6.15
N GLN A 183 -26.96 -3.50 6.02
CA GLN A 183 -26.91 -2.12 5.50
C GLN A 183 -26.07 -1.21 6.39
N LEU A 184 -26.09 -1.44 7.71
CA LEU A 184 -25.24 -0.76 8.69
C LEU A 184 -23.82 -1.35 8.79
N GLY A 185 -23.49 -2.38 8.00
CA GLY A 185 -22.18 -3.04 7.96
C GLY A 185 -21.80 -3.83 9.20
N TYR A 186 -22.78 -4.41 9.89
CA TYR A 186 -22.56 -5.41 10.94
C TYR A 186 -22.43 -6.83 10.39
N TYR A 187 -22.68 -7.07 9.09
CA TYR A 187 -22.48 -8.36 8.42
C TYR A 187 -23.18 -9.53 9.14
N ALA A 188 -24.50 -9.46 9.25
CA ALA A 188 -25.37 -10.48 9.84
C ALA A 188 -25.55 -11.74 8.97
N GLY A 189 -24.95 -11.78 7.77
CA GLY A 189 -25.06 -12.90 6.84
C GLY A 189 -26.15 -12.69 5.77
N PRO A 190 -26.40 -13.65 4.87
CA PRO A 190 -27.45 -13.54 3.87
C PRO A 190 -28.85 -13.44 4.51
N PRO A 191 -29.65 -12.38 4.25
CA PRO A 191 -30.92 -12.16 4.95
C PRO A 191 -31.93 -13.31 4.84
N ALA A 192 -32.06 -13.93 3.66
CA ALA A 192 -32.99 -15.04 3.41
C ALA A 192 -32.71 -16.32 4.23
N ARG A 193 -31.59 -16.38 4.97
CA ARG A 193 -31.23 -17.49 5.86
C ARG A 193 -30.85 -17.05 7.27
N ALA A 194 -31.21 -15.85 7.69
CA ALA A 194 -30.79 -15.36 9.01
C ALA A 194 -31.20 -16.34 10.14
N SER A 195 -32.32 -17.05 9.97
CA SER A 195 -32.79 -18.13 10.86
C SER A 195 -31.93 -19.41 10.86
N VAL A 196 -31.20 -19.70 9.79
CA VAL A 196 -30.38 -20.92 9.61
C VAL A 196 -28.91 -20.70 9.98
N THR A 197 -28.44 -19.45 9.95
CA THR A 197 -27.11 -19.04 10.42
C THR A 197 -27.19 -18.17 11.68
N PRO A 198 -27.74 -18.69 12.79
CA PRO A 198 -28.03 -17.88 13.98
C PRO A 198 -26.78 -17.27 14.59
N ASP A 199 -25.60 -17.90 14.45
CA ASP A 199 -24.35 -17.36 14.98
C ASP A 199 -23.96 -16.01 14.36
N TYR A 200 -23.98 -15.90 13.02
CA TYR A 200 -23.70 -14.64 12.32
C TYR A 200 -24.70 -13.56 12.71
N PHE A 201 -25.99 -13.90 12.70
CA PHE A 201 -27.04 -12.97 13.07
C PHE A 201 -26.89 -12.50 14.53
N ASN A 202 -26.67 -13.42 15.47
CA ASN A 202 -26.54 -13.11 16.89
C ASN A 202 -25.30 -12.27 17.19
N LYS A 203 -24.15 -12.57 16.56
CA LYS A 203 -22.93 -11.76 16.67
C LYS A 203 -23.12 -10.34 16.14
N ALA A 204 -23.81 -10.19 15.01
CA ALA A 204 -24.12 -8.87 14.44
C ALA A 204 -25.10 -8.10 15.34
N LYS A 205 -26.14 -8.77 15.84
CA LYS A 205 -27.12 -8.20 16.78
C LYS A 205 -26.44 -7.72 18.05
N GLU A 206 -25.59 -8.55 18.65
CA GLU A 206 -24.87 -8.23 19.88
C GLU A 206 -23.91 -7.06 19.70
N ARG A 207 -23.13 -7.04 18.61
CA ARG A 207 -22.27 -5.90 18.28
C ARG A 207 -23.07 -4.62 18.08
N PHE A 208 -24.21 -4.67 17.39
CA PHE A 208 -25.09 -3.51 17.28
C PHE A 208 -25.56 -3.04 18.66
N ARG A 209 -25.97 -3.94 19.56
CA ARG A 209 -26.39 -3.56 20.92
C ARG A 209 -25.27 -2.88 21.72
N ARG A 210 -24.05 -3.42 21.64
CA ARG A 210 -22.86 -2.84 22.28
C ARG A 210 -22.53 -1.45 21.76
N ASN A 211 -22.91 -1.19 20.51
CA ASN A 211 -22.63 0.05 19.82
C ASN A 211 -23.80 1.03 19.81
N HIS A 212 -24.94 0.74 20.45
CA HIS A 212 -26.10 1.64 20.51
C HIS A 212 -26.68 1.69 21.95
N GLY A 213 -26.53 2.84 22.62
CA GLY A 213 -26.62 2.97 24.10
C GLY A 213 -27.95 2.54 24.69
N ASP A 214 -29.02 2.92 24.02
CA ASP A 214 -30.39 2.60 24.41
C ASP A 214 -30.65 1.07 24.44
N LEU A 215 -29.92 0.29 23.64
CA LEU A 215 -30.03 -1.18 23.56
C LEU A 215 -29.00 -1.93 24.41
N ARG A 216 -28.03 -1.20 24.97
CA ARG A 216 -27.00 -1.73 25.86
C ARG A 216 -27.58 -2.00 27.25
N ILE A 217 -28.35 -1.04 27.77
CA ILE A 217 -28.92 -1.06 29.13
C ILE A 217 -30.24 -1.84 29.17
N LEU A 218 -31.02 -1.82 28.08
CA LEU A 218 -32.29 -2.53 27.97
C LEU A 218 -32.18 -3.63 26.90
N PRO A 219 -32.47 -4.90 27.20
CA PRO A 219 -32.79 -5.84 26.13
C PRO A 219 -34.05 -5.34 25.44
N ALA A 220 -33.97 -4.98 24.15
CA ALA A 220 -35.15 -4.82 23.32
C ALA A 220 -35.98 -6.10 23.46
N PRO A 221 -37.12 -6.06 24.16
CA PRO A 221 -37.81 -7.29 24.55
C PRO A 221 -38.41 -8.01 23.34
N THR A 222 -38.63 -7.28 22.23
CA THR A 222 -39.14 -7.84 20.97
C THR A 222 -38.26 -7.50 19.77
N ASN A 223 -38.40 -8.28 18.69
CA ASN A 223 -37.78 -7.98 17.40
C ASN A 223 -38.25 -6.65 16.80
N LEU A 224 -39.48 -6.23 17.08
CA LEU A 224 -40.05 -5.00 16.54
C LEU A 224 -39.33 -3.76 17.11
N GLU A 225 -39.14 -3.72 18.42
CA GLU A 225 -38.42 -2.63 19.09
C GLU A 225 -36.93 -2.62 18.70
N PHE A 226 -36.34 -3.79 18.48
CA PHE A 226 -34.97 -3.87 17.95
C PHE A 226 -34.89 -3.28 16.54
N GLU A 227 -35.91 -3.54 15.71
CA GLU A 227 -35.98 -3.00 14.36
C GLU A 227 -36.31 -1.49 14.33
N ASP A 228 -37.08 -0.97 15.29
CA ASP A 228 -37.27 0.49 15.48
C ASP A 228 -35.93 1.18 15.76
N ALA A 229 -35.07 0.60 16.60
CA ALA A 229 -33.75 1.13 16.89
C ALA A 229 -32.82 1.09 15.65
N LEU A 230 -32.91 0.05 14.82
CA LEU A 230 -32.21 -0.03 13.54
C LEU A 230 -32.69 1.04 12.56
N ASP A 231 -34.00 1.30 12.49
CA ASP A 231 -34.58 2.34 11.65
C ASP A 231 -34.06 3.73 12.06
N GLY A 232 -33.97 4.00 13.37
CA GLY A 232 -33.35 5.21 13.89
C GLY A 232 -31.88 5.34 13.48
N ALA A 233 -31.08 4.29 13.65
CA ALA A 233 -29.66 4.30 13.26
C ALA A 233 -29.46 4.54 11.76
N LEU A 234 -30.27 3.90 10.90
CA LEU A 234 -30.24 4.09 9.46
C LEU A 234 -30.63 5.53 9.06
N ALA A 235 -31.65 6.11 9.70
CA ALA A 235 -32.13 7.46 9.39
C ALA A 235 -31.10 8.56 9.69
N HIS A 236 -30.27 8.37 10.72
CA HIS A 236 -29.26 9.34 11.09
C HIS A 236 -27.89 9.09 10.46
N HIS A 237 -27.73 8.00 9.69
CA HIS A 237 -26.43 7.50 9.21
C HIS A 237 -25.39 7.30 10.33
N HIS A 238 -25.80 7.32 11.60
CA HIS A 238 -24.90 7.17 12.74
C HIS A 238 -24.45 5.73 12.87
N GLY A 239 -23.14 5.50 12.83
CA GLY A 239 -22.57 4.16 12.89
C GLY A 239 -22.85 3.30 11.66
N ALA A 240 -23.40 3.85 10.57
CA ALA A 240 -23.55 3.13 9.31
C ALA A 240 -22.16 2.84 8.71
N ARG A 241 -21.77 1.57 8.72
CA ARG A 241 -20.50 1.10 8.16
C ARG A 241 -20.77 0.70 6.71
N PRO A 242 -20.32 1.47 5.70
CA PRO A 242 -20.50 1.06 4.33
C PRO A 242 -19.85 -0.31 4.11
N THR A 243 -20.62 -1.24 3.56
CA THR A 243 -20.12 -2.56 3.13
C THR A 243 -18.93 -2.43 2.18
N LEU A 244 -18.95 -1.41 1.34
CA LEU A 244 -17.88 -1.07 0.42
C LEU A 244 -17.86 0.45 0.24
N ALA A 245 -16.68 1.04 0.35
CA ALA A 245 -16.45 2.48 0.21
C ALA A 245 -15.30 2.77 -0.75
N ASP A 246 -15.22 3.99 -1.24
CA ASP A 246 -14.03 4.49 -1.94
C ASP A 246 -12.89 4.84 -0.97
N ASP A 247 -11.82 5.42 -1.50
CA ASP A 247 -10.64 5.85 -0.74
C ASP A 247 -10.90 7.06 0.16
N GLN A 248 -12.02 7.75 -0.02
CA GLN A 248 -12.49 8.84 0.84
C GLN A 248 -13.47 8.35 1.91
N GLY A 249 -13.80 7.05 1.92
CA GLY A 249 -14.75 6.46 2.84
C GLY A 249 -16.22 6.67 2.44
N VAL A 250 -16.48 7.15 1.22
CA VAL A 250 -17.84 7.35 0.71
C VAL A 250 -18.43 5.99 0.30
N PRO A 251 -19.65 5.63 0.73
CA PRO A 251 -20.30 4.38 0.34
C PRO A 251 -20.42 4.24 -1.18
N VAL A 252 -20.04 3.08 -1.73
CA VAL A 252 -20.23 2.76 -3.16
C VAL A 252 -21.69 2.36 -3.40
N PRO A 253 -22.46 3.07 -4.25
CA PRO A 253 -23.86 2.75 -4.52
C PRO A 253 -24.05 1.40 -5.22
N ASP A 254 -25.21 0.77 -5.02
CA ASP A 254 -25.59 -0.46 -5.74
C ASP A 254 -25.58 -0.21 -7.26
N GLY A 255 -25.13 -1.20 -8.03
CA GLY A 255 -25.02 -1.12 -9.48
C GLY A 255 -23.80 -0.34 -10.00
N THR A 256 -23.00 0.28 -9.12
CA THR A 256 -21.78 0.98 -9.51
C THR A 256 -20.70 -0.02 -9.95
N ALA A 257 -20.15 0.17 -11.15
CA ALA A 257 -19.03 -0.62 -11.65
C ALA A 257 -17.76 -0.38 -10.81
N LEU A 258 -17.05 -1.46 -10.49
CA LEU A 258 -15.95 -1.45 -9.54
C LEU A 258 -14.56 -1.40 -10.20
N GLY A 259 -14.47 -1.19 -11.51
CA GLY A 259 -13.21 -1.19 -12.28
C GLY A 259 -12.54 0.18 -12.37
N GLY A 260 -11.35 0.22 -12.99
CA GLY A 260 -10.59 1.45 -13.31
C GLY A 260 -9.25 1.58 -12.58
N ASN A 261 -8.47 2.62 -12.91
CA ASN A 261 -7.10 2.85 -12.39
C ASN A 261 -7.07 3.74 -11.12
N GLY A 262 -8.16 3.76 -10.35
CA GLY A 262 -8.29 4.63 -9.18
C GLY A 262 -7.66 4.04 -7.91
N ALA A 263 -7.75 4.81 -6.82
CA ALA A 263 -7.36 4.34 -5.50
C ALA A 263 -8.15 3.08 -5.10
N PRO A 264 -7.59 2.22 -4.22
CA PRO A 264 -8.26 1.02 -3.75
C PRO A 264 -9.60 1.33 -3.07
N LEU A 265 -10.57 0.45 -3.28
CA LEU A 265 -11.82 0.43 -2.52
C LEU A 265 -11.55 -0.08 -1.10
N ARG A 266 -12.39 0.30 -0.14
CA ARG A 266 -12.28 -0.11 1.26
C ARG A 266 -13.48 -0.96 1.66
N VAL A 267 -13.21 -2.10 2.28
CA VAL A 267 -14.21 -2.86 3.06
C VAL A 267 -13.89 -2.68 4.53
N TYR A 268 -14.85 -2.17 5.30
CA TYR A 268 -14.63 -1.87 6.71
C TYR A 268 -15.01 -3.05 7.59
N VAL A 269 -14.11 -3.44 8.47
CA VAL A 269 -14.31 -4.40 9.55
C VAL A 269 -14.18 -3.66 10.87
N GLU A 270 -14.95 -4.05 11.86
CA GLU A 270 -14.82 -3.45 13.19
C GLU A 270 -13.49 -3.80 13.85
N ALA A 271 -12.83 -2.79 14.41
CA ALA A 271 -11.78 -3.00 15.39
C ALA A 271 -12.44 -3.14 16.75
N VAL A 272 -12.59 -4.39 17.20
CA VAL A 272 -12.95 -4.66 18.59
C VAL A 272 -11.77 -4.20 19.44
N GLY A 273 -12.01 -3.57 20.59
CA GLY A 273 -10.99 -3.34 21.62
C GLY A 273 -11.31 -4.13 22.89
N PHE A 274 -10.71 -3.77 24.03
CA PHE A 274 -11.06 -4.38 25.31
C PHE A 274 -12.55 -4.13 25.63
N ASP A 275 -13.32 -5.21 25.73
CA ASP A 275 -14.72 -5.18 26.11
C ASP A 275 -14.97 -6.33 27.09
N GLU A 276 -15.50 -5.95 28.26
CA GLU A 276 -15.86 -6.84 29.34
C GLU A 276 -17.07 -7.65 28.90
N ASP A 277 -16.85 -8.87 28.42
CA ASP A 277 -17.94 -9.85 28.45
C ASP A 277 -18.31 -10.02 29.93
N LEU A 278 -19.47 -9.50 30.34
CA LEU A 278 -20.01 -9.56 31.72
C LEU A 278 -19.98 -10.97 32.34
N ALA A 279 -19.84 -12.02 31.53
CA ALA A 279 -19.68 -13.41 31.97
C ALA A 279 -18.24 -13.74 32.45
N ASN A 280 -17.22 -13.08 31.89
CA ASN A 280 -15.82 -13.29 32.22
C ASN A 280 -15.31 -12.09 33.04
N ARG A 281 -15.50 -12.16 34.36
CA ARG A 281 -14.94 -11.26 35.40
C ARG A 281 -13.41 -11.29 35.47
N THR A 282 -12.74 -11.31 34.33
CA THR A 282 -11.32 -11.59 34.22
C THR A 282 -10.73 -10.58 33.28
N ASP A 283 -10.32 -9.47 33.89
CA ASP A 283 -9.46 -8.46 33.30
C ASP A 283 -8.22 -9.13 32.71
N GLU A 284 -8.24 -9.29 31.38
CA GLU A 284 -7.20 -9.95 30.60
C GLU A 284 -5.90 -9.12 30.59
N PHE A 285 -5.98 -7.81 30.91
CA PHE A 285 -4.84 -6.91 31.13
C PHE A 285 -4.21 -7.14 32.51
N MET A 286 -5.01 -7.28 33.56
CA MET A 286 -4.50 -7.59 34.91
C MET A 286 -3.96 -9.02 35.05
N ARG A 287 -4.32 -9.97 34.18
CA ARG A 287 -3.62 -11.27 34.08
C ARG A 287 -2.23 -11.17 33.43
N GLN A 288 -1.94 -10.08 32.70
CA GLN A 288 -0.60 -9.82 32.15
C GLN A 288 0.37 -9.36 33.24
N LEU A 289 -0.18 -8.84 34.34
CA LEU A 289 0.57 -8.44 35.51
C LEU A 289 0.44 -9.54 36.57
N PRO A 290 1.50 -10.29 36.89
CA PRO A 290 1.41 -11.34 37.89
C PRO A 290 0.90 -10.76 39.23
N PRO A 291 -0.05 -11.42 39.92
CA PRO A 291 -0.58 -10.93 41.19
C PRO A 291 0.54 -10.98 42.23
N GLY A 292 1.03 -9.80 42.59
CA GLY A 292 2.28 -9.61 43.33
C GLY A 292 3.43 -9.37 42.36
N ARG A 293 4.01 -8.16 42.42
CA ARG A 293 5.16 -7.69 41.62
C ARG A 293 6.45 -8.53 41.79
N GLY A 294 6.39 -9.72 42.41
CA GLY A 294 7.50 -10.64 42.59
C GLY A 294 7.35 -11.88 41.71
N ASN A 295 8.17 -11.97 40.66
CA ASN A 295 8.66 -13.17 39.95
C ASN A 295 7.72 -14.36 39.63
N ALA A 296 6.41 -14.28 39.85
CA ALA A 296 5.50 -15.36 39.45
C ALA A 296 5.44 -15.41 37.91
N PRO A 297 5.62 -16.59 37.29
CA PRO A 297 5.58 -16.72 35.84
C PRO A 297 4.17 -16.40 35.33
N VAL A 298 4.09 -15.41 34.44
CA VAL A 298 2.85 -15.05 33.72
C VAL A 298 2.35 -16.28 32.95
N ASN A 299 1.07 -16.63 33.11
CA ASN A 299 0.45 -17.70 32.31
C ASN A 299 0.13 -17.17 30.91
N TRP A 300 1.13 -17.18 30.03
CA TRP A 300 1.06 -16.67 28.66
C TRP A 300 -0.05 -17.34 27.84
N ALA A 301 -0.45 -18.57 28.15
CA ALA A 301 -1.53 -19.29 27.47
C ALA A 301 -2.88 -18.55 27.52
N ALA A 302 -3.15 -17.80 28.59
CA ALA A 302 -4.38 -17.03 28.76
C ALA A 302 -4.36 -15.66 28.08
N LEU A 303 -3.17 -15.15 27.72
CA LEU A 303 -2.93 -13.89 26.99
C LEU A 303 -3.12 -14.03 25.46
N HIS A 304 -3.16 -15.27 24.97
CA HIS A 304 -3.23 -15.61 23.55
C HIS A 304 -4.64 -15.45 22.94
N ASN A 305 -5.58 -14.82 23.64
CA ASN A 305 -7.00 -14.90 23.28
C ASN A 305 -7.48 -13.71 22.43
N LYS A 306 -6.66 -12.72 22.03
CA LYS A 306 -7.14 -11.61 21.17
C LYS A 306 -7.77 -12.14 19.89
N THR A 307 -7.05 -12.95 19.12
CA THR A 307 -7.53 -13.51 17.84
C THR A 307 -8.80 -14.34 18.04
N ALA A 308 -8.83 -15.17 19.09
CA ALA A 308 -9.98 -16.02 19.40
C ALA A 308 -11.18 -15.23 19.95
N SER A 309 -10.94 -14.16 20.72
CA SER A 309 -11.94 -13.19 21.19
C SER A 309 -12.53 -12.41 20.02
N GLU A 310 -11.69 -11.91 19.11
CA GLU A 310 -12.14 -11.28 17.87
C GLU A 310 -12.92 -12.25 17.00
N ALA A 311 -12.48 -13.51 16.84
CA ALA A 311 -13.22 -14.53 16.09
C ALA A 311 -14.57 -14.90 16.72
N GLY A 312 -14.67 -14.81 18.06
CA GLY A 312 -15.90 -15.00 18.81
C GLY A 312 -16.90 -13.84 18.67
N LYS A 313 -16.43 -12.64 18.34
CA LYS A 313 -17.28 -11.42 18.28
C LYS A 313 -17.55 -10.95 16.85
N LEU A 314 -16.57 -11.07 15.96
CA LEU A 314 -16.61 -10.54 14.59
C LEU A 314 -17.13 -11.57 13.60
N ASN A 315 -18.02 -11.11 12.73
CA ASN A 315 -18.27 -11.79 11.46
C ASN A 315 -17.31 -11.26 10.41
N ARG A 316 -16.88 -12.14 9.51
CA ARG A 316 -16.18 -11.70 8.31
C ARG A 316 -17.11 -10.82 7.46
N PRO A 317 -16.56 -9.76 6.85
CA PRO A 317 -17.33 -8.92 5.95
C PRO A 317 -17.89 -9.75 4.78
N LEU A 318 -19.05 -9.35 4.29
CA LEU A 318 -19.67 -9.91 3.10
C LEU A 318 -19.99 -8.77 2.14
N VAL A 319 -19.45 -8.84 0.93
CA VAL A 319 -19.65 -7.84 -0.11
C VAL A 319 -20.39 -8.49 -1.29
N PRO A 320 -21.67 -8.15 -1.52
CA PRO A 320 -22.41 -8.63 -2.68
C PRO A 320 -21.82 -8.07 -3.97
N LEU A 321 -21.51 -8.94 -4.93
CA LEU A 321 -20.98 -8.59 -6.25
C LEU A 321 -21.88 -9.19 -7.33
N GLU A 322 -22.15 -8.41 -8.39
CA GLU A 322 -22.86 -8.87 -9.58
C GLU A 322 -21.98 -8.68 -10.83
N ALA A 323 -21.96 -9.67 -11.72
CA ALA A 323 -21.44 -9.56 -13.06
C ALA A 323 -22.60 -9.19 -14.01
N VAL A 324 -22.54 -8.01 -14.63
CA VAL A 324 -23.52 -7.56 -15.62
C VAL A 324 -22.96 -7.84 -17.01
N ILE A 325 -23.70 -8.60 -17.81
CA ILE A 325 -23.24 -9.10 -19.10
C ILE A 325 -23.92 -8.31 -20.22
N TYR A 326 -23.14 -7.91 -21.22
CA TYR A 326 -23.60 -7.11 -22.34
C TYR A 326 -23.40 -7.86 -23.65
N LEU A 327 -24.37 -7.71 -24.56
CA LEU A 327 -24.28 -8.23 -25.91
C LEU A 327 -23.70 -7.20 -26.86
N LYS A 328 -23.21 -7.68 -28.00
CA LYS A 328 -22.65 -6.87 -29.07
C LYS A 328 -23.76 -6.56 -30.09
N GLY A 329 -24.13 -5.29 -30.20
CA GLY A 329 -25.07 -4.82 -31.22
C GLY A 329 -24.48 -4.90 -32.62
N HIS A 330 -25.32 -4.75 -33.64
CA HIS A 330 -24.90 -4.78 -35.05
C HIS A 330 -23.84 -3.72 -35.40
N ASP A 331 -23.85 -2.60 -34.68
CA ASP A 331 -22.88 -1.50 -34.81
C ASP A 331 -21.60 -1.73 -33.98
N ASN A 332 -21.41 -2.95 -33.46
CA ASN A 332 -20.37 -3.36 -32.52
C ASN A 332 -20.42 -2.66 -31.15
N ARG A 333 -21.46 -1.87 -30.83
CA ARG A 333 -21.57 -1.25 -29.50
C ARG A 333 -22.10 -2.23 -28.46
N ARG A 334 -21.89 -1.85 -27.21
CA ARG A 334 -22.40 -2.52 -26.02
C ARG A 334 -23.91 -2.32 -25.90
N VAL A 335 -24.66 -3.41 -25.83
CA VAL A 335 -26.13 -3.42 -25.70
C VAL A 335 -26.58 -4.19 -24.46
N VAL A 336 -27.56 -3.62 -23.74
CA VAL A 336 -28.21 -4.26 -22.58
C VAL A 336 -29.38 -5.10 -23.07
N ALA A 337 -29.18 -6.40 -23.20
CA ALA A 337 -30.18 -7.35 -23.66
C ALA A 337 -30.27 -8.55 -22.68
N PRO A 338 -30.69 -8.34 -21.42
CA PRO A 338 -30.55 -9.33 -20.35
C PRO A 338 -31.18 -10.69 -20.68
N GLN A 339 -32.36 -10.69 -21.31
CA GLN A 339 -33.10 -11.90 -21.67
C GLN A 339 -32.44 -12.73 -22.79
N ALA A 340 -31.52 -12.14 -23.54
CA ALA A 340 -30.78 -12.78 -24.62
C ALA A 340 -29.37 -13.24 -24.20
N VAL A 341 -28.96 -13.01 -22.94
CA VAL A 341 -27.65 -13.44 -22.44
C VAL A 341 -27.55 -14.97 -22.34
N GLY A 342 -28.65 -15.64 -21.94
CA GLY A 342 -28.67 -17.07 -21.65
C GLY A 342 -27.93 -17.45 -20.36
N ALA A 343 -27.93 -18.74 -20.02
CA ALA A 343 -27.29 -19.27 -18.81
C ALA A 343 -25.77 -19.46 -19.00
N VAL A 344 -25.05 -18.39 -19.34
CA VAL A 344 -23.60 -18.43 -19.54
C VAL A 344 -22.86 -18.60 -18.21
N ARG A 345 -21.82 -19.43 -18.21
CA ARG A 345 -20.96 -19.66 -17.04
C ARG A 345 -20.09 -18.43 -16.80
N VAL A 346 -20.13 -17.90 -15.58
CA VAL A 346 -19.24 -16.82 -15.13
C VAL A 346 -18.27 -17.38 -14.10
N ASP A 347 -16.99 -17.40 -14.45
CA ASP A 347 -15.88 -17.76 -13.58
C ASP A 347 -15.48 -16.54 -12.73
N TRP A 348 -15.50 -16.73 -11.42
CA TRP A 348 -15.09 -15.80 -10.39
C TRP A 348 -13.74 -16.24 -9.82
N SER A 349 -12.79 -15.32 -9.79
CA SER A 349 -11.53 -15.49 -9.09
C SER A 349 -11.12 -14.23 -8.37
N ALA A 350 -10.26 -14.36 -7.36
CA ALA A 350 -9.65 -13.24 -6.68
C ALA A 350 -8.14 -13.29 -6.91
N LEU A 351 -7.61 -12.23 -7.53
CA LEU A 351 -6.18 -11.97 -7.54
C LEU A 351 -5.81 -11.28 -6.24
N GLU A 352 -4.61 -11.56 -5.77
CA GLU A 352 -4.14 -11.10 -4.47
C GLU A 352 -2.85 -10.31 -4.69
N PRO A 353 -2.96 -9.04 -5.11
CA PRO A 353 -1.77 -8.22 -5.29
C PRO A 353 -1.06 -8.07 -3.94
N GLY A 354 0.27 -8.09 -3.98
CA GLY A 354 1.10 -7.87 -2.78
C GLY A 354 0.68 -6.60 -2.04
N GLU A 355 0.79 -6.64 -0.71
CA GLU A 355 0.47 -5.49 0.11
C GLU A 355 1.38 -4.31 -0.26
N ASP A 356 0.79 -3.11 -0.36
CA ASP A 356 1.56 -1.88 -0.44
C ASP A 356 1.98 -1.48 0.97
N VAL A 357 3.30 -1.48 1.20
CA VAL A 357 3.93 -1.07 2.46
C VAL A 357 4.65 0.28 2.35
N SER A 358 4.53 0.96 1.20
CA SER A 358 5.24 2.20 0.91
C SER A 358 4.78 3.39 1.76
N HIS A 359 3.64 3.28 2.43
CA HIS A 359 3.12 4.26 3.39
C HIS A 359 3.69 4.09 4.80
N LEU A 360 4.26 2.92 5.13
CA LEU A 360 4.84 2.66 6.46
C LEU A 360 6.16 3.41 6.65
N PRO A 361 6.50 3.91 7.85
CA PRO A 361 7.74 4.62 8.07
C PRO A 361 8.97 3.73 7.77
N MET A 362 9.89 4.27 6.98
CA MET A 362 11.23 3.75 6.76
C MET A 362 12.15 4.53 7.70
N ASN A 363 12.59 3.89 8.79
CA ASN A 363 13.51 4.51 9.74
C ASN A 363 14.93 4.04 9.49
N ASP A 364 15.51 4.52 8.39
CA ASP A 364 16.79 4.06 7.82
C ASP A 364 17.99 4.36 8.72
N ARG A 365 17.79 5.16 9.77
CA ARG A 365 18.89 5.78 10.49
C ARG A 365 19.52 4.88 11.54
N LEU A 366 18.79 3.95 12.18
CA LEU A 366 19.35 3.19 13.31
C LEU A 366 18.76 1.78 13.56
N HIS A 367 17.60 1.38 13.01
CA HIS A 367 16.94 0.10 13.38
C HIS A 367 16.07 -0.47 12.24
N SER A 368 15.61 -1.73 12.36
CA SER A 368 14.63 -2.31 11.42
C SER A 368 13.32 -1.53 11.52
N GLY A 369 13.15 -0.49 10.72
CA GLY A 369 11.93 0.31 10.71
C GLY A 369 10.70 -0.57 10.50
N THR A 370 9.53 -0.10 10.95
CA THR A 370 8.24 -0.80 10.84
C THR A 370 8.00 -1.45 9.47
N ARG A 371 8.36 -0.75 8.38
CA ARG A 371 8.30 -1.29 7.02
C ARG A 371 9.18 -2.54 6.81
N ALA A 372 10.41 -2.53 7.31
CA ALA A 372 11.34 -3.64 7.19
C ALA A 372 10.84 -4.88 7.96
N TYR A 373 10.31 -4.68 9.17
CA TYR A 373 9.71 -5.77 9.95
C TYR A 373 8.54 -6.41 9.21
N ILE A 374 7.59 -5.59 8.73
CA ILE A 374 6.41 -6.07 8.01
C ILE A 374 6.81 -6.77 6.71
N ASN A 375 7.75 -6.23 5.93
CA ASN A 375 8.28 -6.88 4.74
C ASN A 375 8.88 -8.26 5.04
N ARG A 376 9.63 -8.39 6.14
CA ARG A 376 10.20 -9.66 6.57
C ARG A 376 9.13 -10.69 6.92
N VAL A 377 8.07 -10.26 7.63
CA VAL A 377 6.92 -11.14 7.94
C VAL A 377 6.22 -11.56 6.65
N LEU A 378 5.88 -10.61 5.77
CA LEU A 378 5.16 -10.87 4.52
C LEU A 378 5.93 -11.77 3.55
N ARG A 379 7.27 -11.73 3.56
CA ARG A 379 8.14 -12.56 2.71
C ARG A 379 8.59 -13.87 3.37
N SER A 380 8.19 -14.12 4.61
CA SER A 380 8.56 -15.37 5.28
C SER A 380 7.91 -16.57 4.58
N ASP A 381 8.59 -17.72 4.59
CA ASP A 381 8.09 -18.98 4.01
C ASP A 381 6.73 -19.43 4.58
N TYR A 382 6.35 -18.89 5.73
CA TYR A 382 5.11 -19.17 6.43
C TYR A 382 3.94 -18.31 5.94
N VAL A 383 4.25 -17.19 5.29
CA VAL A 383 3.28 -16.21 4.80
C VAL A 383 3.21 -16.26 3.28
N ASP A 384 4.33 -16.40 2.56
CA ASP A 384 4.35 -16.56 1.10
C ASP A 384 4.11 -18.03 0.70
N LEU A 385 2.83 -18.39 0.57
CA LEU A 385 2.39 -19.78 0.36
C LEU A 385 2.73 -20.32 -1.04
N GLU A 386 3.03 -19.45 -2.02
CA GLU A 386 3.31 -19.82 -3.42
C GLU A 386 4.69 -19.35 -3.94
N ARG A 387 5.53 -18.72 -3.10
CA ARG A 387 6.94 -18.33 -3.31
C ARG A 387 7.28 -17.45 -4.52
N ASN A 388 6.31 -17.17 -5.41
CA ASN A 388 6.53 -16.51 -6.71
C ASN A 388 5.38 -15.60 -7.18
N LEU A 389 4.29 -15.48 -6.41
CA LEU A 389 3.07 -14.76 -6.84
C LEU A 389 2.83 -13.44 -6.10
N GLY A 390 3.82 -12.98 -5.33
CA GLY A 390 3.65 -11.88 -4.38
C GLY A 390 3.19 -12.42 -3.03
N SER A 391 3.63 -11.77 -1.96
CA SER A 391 3.35 -12.19 -0.58
C SER A 391 1.84 -12.33 -0.34
N THR A 392 1.38 -13.55 -0.04
CA THR A 392 0.00 -13.79 0.40
C THR A 392 -0.22 -13.11 1.75
N ASN A 393 -0.87 -11.94 1.76
CA ASN A 393 -1.36 -11.32 2.99
C ASN A 393 -2.42 -12.24 3.64
N CYS A 394 -2.63 -12.18 4.96
CA CYS A 394 -3.66 -12.94 5.71
C CYS A 394 -3.67 -14.51 5.61
N PRO A 395 -2.53 -15.21 5.75
CA PRO A 395 -2.53 -16.66 6.01
C PRO A 395 -3.40 -17.05 7.23
N ALA A 396 -4.10 -18.19 7.12
CA ALA A 396 -4.98 -18.69 8.18
C ALA A 396 -4.25 -18.98 9.50
N ALA A 397 -2.96 -19.34 9.43
CA ALA A 397 -2.10 -19.54 10.61
C ALA A 397 -1.95 -18.27 11.46
N TYR A 398 -2.22 -17.09 10.89
CA TYR A 398 -2.06 -15.79 11.52
C TYR A 398 -3.40 -15.05 11.71
N GLY A 399 -4.52 -15.79 11.74
CA GLY A 399 -5.88 -15.25 11.92
C GLY A 399 -6.59 -14.85 10.63
N GLY A 400 -5.95 -15.01 9.47
CA GLY A 400 -6.55 -14.74 8.17
C GLY A 400 -7.38 -15.91 7.62
N ILE A 401 -7.50 -16.00 6.30
CA ILE A 401 -8.36 -16.99 5.63
C ILE A 401 -7.63 -17.87 4.62
N ARG A 402 -6.36 -17.56 4.34
CA ARG A 402 -5.63 -18.20 3.23
C ARG A 402 -4.98 -19.52 3.66
N THR A 403 -5.12 -20.53 2.81
CA THR A 403 -4.52 -21.85 2.97
C THR A 403 -3.92 -22.33 1.65
N ARG A 404 -2.77 -23.03 1.73
CA ARG A 404 -2.00 -23.43 0.54
C ARG A 404 -2.81 -24.21 -0.52
N ALA A 405 -3.80 -24.99 -0.09
CA ALA A 405 -4.58 -25.85 -0.99
C ALA A 405 -5.84 -25.18 -1.59
N GLN A 406 -6.32 -24.07 -1.03
CA GLN A 406 -7.72 -23.60 -1.24
C GLN A 406 -7.86 -22.08 -1.34
N ASN A 407 -6.77 -21.35 -1.62
CA ASN A 407 -6.80 -19.89 -1.68
C ASN A 407 -7.82 -19.32 -2.68
N PHE A 408 -8.12 -20.00 -3.79
CA PHE A 408 -9.06 -19.48 -4.78
C PHE A 408 -10.52 -19.45 -4.30
N ARG A 409 -10.89 -20.29 -3.32
CA ARG A 409 -12.27 -20.41 -2.83
C ARG A 409 -12.52 -19.70 -1.50
N ASN A 410 -11.48 -19.51 -0.68
CA ASN A 410 -11.62 -18.92 0.66
C ASN A 410 -12.14 -17.47 0.68
N PRO A 411 -11.82 -16.61 -0.32
CA PRO A 411 -12.35 -15.25 -0.38
C PRO A 411 -13.84 -15.17 -0.76
N PHE A 412 -14.55 -16.28 -0.92
CA PHE A 412 -15.94 -16.28 -1.37
C PHE A 412 -16.84 -17.09 -0.44
N TRP A 413 -18.03 -16.58 -0.15
CA TRP A 413 -19.03 -17.28 0.65
C TRP A 413 -19.75 -18.35 -0.17
N ARG A 414 -19.95 -19.55 0.40
CA ARG A 414 -20.48 -20.71 -0.33
C ARG A 414 -21.69 -21.39 0.31
N GLU A 415 -21.83 -21.38 1.64
CA GLU A 415 -22.81 -22.23 2.34
C GLU A 415 -23.52 -21.51 3.50
N PRO A 416 -24.78 -21.87 3.82
CA PRO A 416 -25.62 -22.87 3.16
C PRO A 416 -26.60 -22.28 2.10
N GLN A 417 -26.69 -20.96 1.87
CA GLN A 417 -27.30 -20.41 0.63
C GLN A 417 -26.35 -19.41 -0.04
N PRO A 418 -26.38 -19.35 -1.38
CA PRO A 418 -25.65 -18.39 -2.17
C PRO A 418 -26.37 -17.04 -2.17
N TYR A 419 -25.80 -16.09 -2.89
CA TYR A 419 -26.38 -14.79 -3.14
C TYR A 419 -27.65 -14.92 -4.02
N ALA A 420 -28.79 -15.24 -3.41
CA ALA A 420 -30.04 -15.45 -4.14
C ALA A 420 -30.43 -14.19 -4.95
N PRO A 421 -30.87 -14.33 -6.22
CA PRO A 421 -31.39 -15.56 -6.84
C PRO A 421 -30.34 -16.38 -7.60
N TYR A 422 -29.06 -16.03 -7.50
CA TYR A 422 -28.01 -16.73 -8.23
C TYR A 422 -27.84 -18.16 -7.70
N ALA A 423 -27.45 -19.07 -8.59
CA ALA A 423 -27.17 -20.45 -8.22
C ALA A 423 -25.96 -20.53 -7.28
N VAL A 424 -25.84 -21.65 -6.56
CA VAL A 424 -24.69 -21.90 -5.69
C VAL A 424 -23.40 -21.90 -6.53
N PRO A 425 -22.40 -21.07 -6.20
CA PRO A 425 -21.12 -21.12 -6.88
C PRO A 425 -20.52 -22.52 -6.78
N THR A 426 -20.19 -23.12 -7.92
CA THR A 426 -19.59 -24.45 -8.02
C THR A 426 -18.07 -24.31 -8.14
N GLU A 427 -17.32 -25.22 -7.50
CA GLU A 427 -15.87 -25.21 -7.56
C GLU A 427 -15.36 -25.83 -8.87
N ASP A 428 -14.39 -25.17 -9.49
CA ASP A 428 -13.54 -25.74 -10.52
C ASP A 428 -12.08 -25.66 -10.04
N ALA A 429 -11.68 -26.69 -9.30
CA ALA A 429 -10.37 -26.76 -8.67
C ALA A 429 -9.22 -26.85 -9.70
N GLY A 430 -9.47 -27.40 -10.90
CA GLY A 430 -8.47 -27.50 -11.96
C GLY A 430 -8.06 -26.12 -12.47
N ASN A 431 -9.04 -25.24 -12.65
CA ASN A 431 -8.82 -23.86 -13.08
C ASN A 431 -8.65 -22.87 -11.92
N LYS A 432 -8.73 -23.34 -10.66
CA LYS A 432 -8.71 -22.52 -9.45
C LYS A 432 -9.74 -21.37 -9.51
N VAL A 433 -10.98 -21.67 -9.86
CA VAL A 433 -12.09 -20.68 -9.91
C VAL A 433 -13.35 -21.21 -9.22
N LEU A 434 -14.23 -20.29 -8.84
CA LEU A 434 -15.63 -20.59 -8.56
C LEU A 434 -16.47 -20.14 -9.73
N TRP A 435 -17.52 -20.84 -10.09
CA TRP A 435 -18.38 -20.40 -11.18
C TRP A 435 -19.86 -20.42 -10.82
N ALA A 436 -20.58 -19.45 -11.35
CA ALA A 436 -22.04 -19.37 -11.24
C ALA A 436 -22.63 -18.92 -12.58
N PRO A 437 -23.68 -19.60 -13.09
CA PRO A 437 -24.31 -19.23 -14.35
C PRO A 437 -25.06 -17.90 -14.21
N ALA A 438 -25.20 -17.18 -15.32
CA ALA A 438 -26.10 -16.04 -15.39
C ALA A 438 -27.56 -16.49 -15.16
N CYS A 439 -28.32 -15.67 -14.43
CA CYS A 439 -29.73 -15.91 -14.13
C CYS A 439 -30.58 -15.81 -15.41
N THR A 440 -31.48 -16.76 -15.59
CA THR A 440 -32.42 -16.81 -16.73
C THR A 440 -33.88 -16.79 -16.29
N ASP A 441 -34.18 -16.71 -14.99
CA ASP A 441 -35.55 -16.71 -14.47
C ASP A 441 -36.23 -15.34 -14.69
N THR A 442 -36.92 -15.24 -15.82
CA THR A 442 -37.70 -14.06 -16.20
C THR A 442 -38.99 -13.89 -15.40
N GLY A 443 -39.47 -14.94 -14.72
CA GLY A 443 -40.74 -14.94 -14.01
C GLY A 443 -40.64 -14.34 -12.61
N GLN A 444 -39.61 -14.70 -11.84
CA GLN A 444 -39.46 -14.24 -10.45
C GLN A 444 -38.43 -13.13 -10.28
N HIS A 445 -37.41 -13.08 -11.15
CA HIS A 445 -36.22 -12.25 -10.93
C HIS A 445 -35.80 -11.45 -12.18
N LEU A 446 -36.77 -10.85 -12.87
CA LEU A 446 -36.56 -10.13 -14.14
C LEU A 446 -35.39 -9.13 -14.10
N ALA A 447 -35.20 -8.39 -13.01
CA ALA A 447 -34.11 -7.41 -12.85
C ALA A 447 -32.70 -8.04 -12.78
N ARG A 448 -32.60 -9.35 -12.54
CA ARG A 448 -31.33 -10.10 -12.43
C ARG A 448 -31.03 -10.97 -13.63
N VAL A 449 -31.96 -11.10 -14.58
CA VAL A 449 -31.75 -11.86 -15.81
C VAL A 449 -30.52 -11.32 -16.56
N GLY A 450 -29.70 -12.22 -17.07
CA GLY A 450 -28.43 -11.87 -17.73
C GLY A 450 -27.32 -11.39 -16.80
N ARG A 451 -27.46 -11.62 -15.48
CA ARG A 451 -26.42 -11.35 -14.48
C ARG A 451 -26.03 -12.60 -13.72
N SER A 452 -24.80 -12.66 -13.22
CA SER A 452 -24.34 -13.66 -12.24
C SER A 452 -23.92 -12.95 -10.95
N GLY A 453 -23.91 -13.60 -9.81
CA GLY A 453 -23.51 -12.95 -8.57
C GLY A 453 -22.91 -13.87 -7.52
N ILE A 454 -22.08 -13.28 -6.67
CA ILE A 454 -21.36 -13.95 -5.58
C ILE A 454 -21.19 -12.99 -4.39
N TYR A 455 -20.96 -13.53 -3.20
CA TYR A 455 -20.47 -12.74 -2.07
C TYR A 455 -18.95 -12.89 -1.97
N LEU A 456 -18.23 -11.77 -2.06
CA LEU A 456 -16.84 -11.71 -1.60
C LEU A 456 -16.85 -11.68 -0.07
N GLN A 457 -16.09 -12.58 0.54
CA GLN A 457 -15.88 -12.69 1.98
C GLN A 457 -14.38 -12.51 2.29
N PRO A 458 -13.88 -11.27 2.37
CA PRO A 458 -12.48 -11.05 2.69
C PRO A 458 -12.17 -11.40 4.17
N SER A 459 -10.89 -11.39 4.53
CA SER A 459 -10.49 -11.67 5.92
C SER A 459 -10.86 -10.54 6.88
N LEU A 460 -10.59 -10.75 8.18
CA LEU A 460 -10.70 -9.71 9.21
C LEU A 460 -9.41 -8.86 9.31
N ILE A 461 -8.39 -9.18 8.53
CA ILE A 461 -7.04 -8.63 8.66
C ILE A 461 -6.94 -7.32 7.85
N GLY A 462 -6.64 -6.22 8.53
CA GLY A 462 -6.37 -4.94 7.88
C GLY A 462 -5.17 -5.00 6.92
N GLY A 463 -5.29 -4.37 5.76
CA GLY A 463 -4.29 -4.36 4.69
C GLY A 463 -4.41 -5.54 3.72
N ASP A 464 -5.26 -6.52 4.03
CA ASP A 464 -5.59 -7.60 3.12
C ASP A 464 -6.26 -7.06 1.86
N ARG A 465 -5.84 -7.55 0.69
CA ARG A 465 -6.08 -6.91 -0.60
C ARG A 465 -6.50 -7.94 -1.64
N TYR A 466 -7.62 -7.63 -2.31
CA TYR A 466 -8.25 -8.48 -3.31
C TYR A 466 -8.52 -7.71 -4.58
N GLN A 467 -8.31 -8.35 -5.72
CA GLN A 467 -8.78 -7.87 -7.00
C GLN A 467 -9.64 -8.97 -7.63
N VAL A 468 -10.95 -8.80 -7.51
CA VAL A 468 -11.93 -9.77 -8.03
C VAL A 468 -12.01 -9.68 -9.54
N ARG A 469 -11.99 -10.84 -10.20
CA ARG A 469 -12.18 -11.02 -11.63
C ARG A 469 -13.45 -11.82 -11.89
N ALA A 470 -14.25 -11.37 -12.85
CA ALA A 470 -15.32 -12.14 -13.47
C ALA A 470 -14.97 -12.39 -14.94
N ARG A 471 -15.06 -13.63 -15.41
CA ARG A 471 -14.78 -14.02 -16.80
C ARG A 471 -15.91 -14.90 -17.33
N LEU A 472 -16.36 -14.64 -18.55
CA LEU A 472 -17.24 -15.57 -19.25
C LEU A 472 -16.45 -16.79 -19.72
N SER A 473 -16.97 -17.97 -19.44
CA SER A 473 -16.41 -19.26 -19.85
C SER A 473 -17.44 -20.05 -20.64
N TYR A 474 -16.98 -20.72 -21.70
CA TYR A 474 -17.81 -21.57 -22.53
C TYR A 474 -17.50 -23.05 -22.33
N GLU A 475 -16.71 -23.39 -21.31
CA GLU A 475 -16.35 -24.76 -20.97
C GLU A 475 -17.60 -25.64 -20.75
N GLY A 476 -17.53 -26.88 -21.24
CA GLY A 476 -18.64 -27.82 -21.17
C GLY A 476 -19.71 -27.64 -22.26
N ARG A 477 -19.58 -26.65 -23.15
CA ARG A 477 -20.48 -26.48 -24.30
C ARG A 477 -19.97 -27.21 -25.54
N GLY A 478 -20.88 -27.80 -26.33
CA GLY A 478 -20.53 -28.52 -27.56
C GLY A 478 -19.91 -27.64 -28.65
N ASN A 479 -20.17 -26.33 -28.62
CA ASN A 479 -19.61 -25.30 -29.51
C ASN A 479 -18.58 -24.39 -28.82
N ALA A 480 -18.00 -24.80 -27.68
CA ALA A 480 -17.11 -23.95 -26.87
C ALA A 480 -15.98 -23.28 -27.68
N ALA A 481 -15.29 -24.04 -28.54
CA ALA A 481 -14.19 -23.50 -29.37
C ALA A 481 -14.67 -22.40 -30.33
N ALA A 482 -15.84 -22.58 -30.96
CA ALA A 482 -16.42 -21.56 -31.83
C ALA A 482 -16.84 -20.32 -31.01
N LEU A 483 -17.37 -20.51 -29.80
CA LEU A 483 -17.73 -19.40 -28.91
C LEU A 483 -16.49 -18.61 -28.44
N GLU A 484 -15.39 -19.26 -28.08
CA GLU A 484 -14.14 -18.57 -27.72
C GLU A 484 -13.54 -17.78 -28.90
N ILE A 485 -13.63 -18.32 -30.12
CA ILE A 485 -13.18 -17.62 -31.34
C ILE A 485 -14.06 -16.40 -31.63
N ALA A 486 -15.39 -16.58 -31.53
CA ALA A 486 -16.36 -15.53 -31.87
C ALA A 486 -16.47 -14.44 -30.79
N ASN A 487 -16.18 -14.77 -29.54
CA ASN A 487 -16.30 -13.88 -28.39
C ASN A 487 -14.94 -13.75 -27.70
N PRO A 488 -14.12 -12.74 -28.04
CA PRO A 488 -12.85 -12.52 -27.36
C PRO A 488 -13.07 -12.44 -25.84
N VAL A 489 -12.10 -12.94 -25.07
CA VAL A 489 -12.21 -13.17 -23.62
C VAL A 489 -12.89 -12.00 -22.90
N CYS A 490 -14.18 -12.16 -22.63
CA CYS A 490 -14.99 -11.19 -21.90
C CYS A 490 -14.68 -11.35 -20.41
N LYS A 491 -13.80 -10.48 -19.90
CA LYS A 491 -13.41 -10.46 -18.49
C LYS A 491 -13.43 -9.04 -17.94
N PHE A 492 -13.65 -8.93 -16.65
CA PHE A 492 -13.56 -7.70 -15.90
C PHE A 492 -12.76 -7.92 -14.63
N GLU A 493 -11.93 -6.94 -14.28
CA GLU A 493 -11.18 -6.91 -13.03
C GLU A 493 -11.56 -5.64 -12.27
N THR A 494 -11.91 -5.83 -11.01
CA THR A 494 -12.19 -4.72 -10.09
C THR A 494 -10.92 -3.90 -9.82
N LYS A 495 -11.09 -2.70 -9.25
CA LYS A 495 -10.03 -2.06 -8.47
C LYS A 495 -9.67 -2.95 -7.28
N PRO A 496 -8.46 -2.84 -6.74
CA PRO A 496 -8.15 -3.52 -5.50
C PRO A 496 -9.12 -3.12 -4.38
N ILE A 497 -9.67 -4.10 -3.68
CA ILE A 497 -10.51 -3.97 -2.50
C ILE A 497 -9.62 -4.31 -1.30
N VAL A 498 -9.44 -3.35 -0.40
CA VAL A 498 -8.58 -3.47 0.78
C VAL A 498 -9.43 -3.52 2.04
N VAL A 499 -9.11 -4.45 2.94
CA VAL A 499 -9.72 -4.53 4.26
C VAL A 499 -9.16 -3.42 5.13
N TRP A 500 -10.04 -2.60 5.69
CA TRP A 500 -9.74 -1.60 6.69
C TRP A 500 -10.45 -1.97 7.98
N ARG A 501 -9.76 -1.84 9.10
CA ARG A 501 -10.39 -1.91 10.41
C ARG A 501 -10.88 -0.52 10.79
N ARG A 502 -11.96 -0.42 11.56
CA ARG A 502 -12.51 0.87 11.99
C ARG A 502 -12.97 0.81 13.42
N VAL A 503 -12.68 1.89 14.14
CA VAL A 503 -13.21 2.21 15.47
C VAL A 503 -13.72 3.65 15.43
N GLU A 504 -14.72 3.97 16.23
CA GLU A 504 -15.13 5.35 16.46
C GLU A 504 -14.58 5.81 17.82
N VAL A 505 -14.11 7.05 17.91
CA VAL A 505 -13.89 7.72 19.21
C VAL A 505 -15.14 8.51 19.49
N PHE A 506 -15.95 8.02 20.41
CA PHE A 506 -17.28 8.54 20.61
C PHE A 506 -17.30 9.82 21.43
N GLY A 507 -16.48 9.90 22.47
CA GLY A 507 -16.46 11.06 23.35
C GLY A 507 -15.08 11.34 23.90
N VAL A 508 -14.76 12.63 24.00
CA VAL A 508 -13.62 13.10 24.79
C VAL A 508 -14.19 13.96 25.90
N VAL A 509 -14.08 13.43 27.13
CA VAL A 509 -14.48 14.10 28.35
C VAL A 509 -13.24 14.71 28.96
N GLY A 510 -13.21 16.03 28.98
CA GLY A 510 -12.10 16.75 29.56
C GLY A 510 -12.40 17.30 30.94
N TRP A 511 -11.39 17.25 31.80
CA TRP A 511 -11.42 17.70 33.19
C TRP A 511 -10.16 18.54 33.53
N PRO A 512 -10.05 19.79 33.01
CA PRO A 512 -10.99 20.49 32.12
C PRO A 512 -10.80 20.12 30.64
N LEU A 513 -11.82 20.40 29.81
CA LEU A 513 -11.76 20.18 28.36
C LEU A 513 -10.79 21.14 27.67
N ARG A 514 -9.84 20.57 26.93
CA ARG A 514 -8.80 21.33 26.23
C ARG A 514 -9.09 21.49 24.74
N ASN A 515 -8.33 22.40 24.11
CA ASN A 515 -8.33 22.53 22.66
C ASN A 515 -7.49 21.42 22.03
N HIS A 516 -8.15 20.51 21.33
CA HIS A 516 -7.52 19.35 20.72
C HIS A 516 -6.87 19.65 19.36
N GLY A 517 -7.09 20.84 18.77
CA GLY A 517 -6.46 21.28 17.52
C GLY A 517 -6.41 20.18 16.44
N GLN A 518 -5.20 19.79 16.06
CA GLN A 518 -4.92 18.76 15.04
C GLN A 518 -4.67 17.36 15.61
N LEU A 519 -4.82 17.16 16.93
CA LEU A 519 -4.54 15.87 17.58
C LEU A 519 -5.38 14.71 17.00
N PRO A 520 -6.69 14.84 16.77
CA PRO A 520 -7.49 13.76 16.18
C PRO A 520 -7.00 13.35 14.80
N GLN A 521 -6.67 14.32 13.94
CA GLN A 521 -6.17 14.05 12.59
C GLN A 521 -4.82 13.33 12.62
N LYS A 522 -3.91 13.74 13.52
CA LYS A 522 -2.61 13.10 13.69
C LYS A 522 -2.75 11.67 14.23
N CYS A 523 -3.59 11.46 15.23
CA CYS A 523 -3.91 10.14 15.75
C CYS A 523 -4.45 9.24 14.62
N ARG A 524 -5.46 9.71 13.87
CA ARG A 524 -6.00 9.00 12.70
C ARG A 524 -4.93 8.66 11.68
N ALA A 525 -4.01 9.58 11.37
CA ALA A 525 -2.92 9.34 10.42
C ALA A 525 -1.98 8.21 10.89
N ARG A 526 -1.61 8.18 12.18
CA ARG A 526 -0.75 7.12 12.75
C ARG A 526 -1.42 5.74 12.71
N TYR A 527 -2.72 5.67 12.95
CA TYR A 527 -3.47 4.41 12.86
C TYR A 527 -3.74 3.96 11.42
N ALA A 528 -3.89 4.90 10.48
CA ALA A 528 -4.05 4.58 9.07
C ALA A 528 -2.83 3.85 8.50
N GLU A 529 -1.63 4.04 9.06
CA GLU A 529 -0.44 3.23 8.75
C GLU A 529 -0.67 1.72 9.00
N SER A 530 -1.57 1.37 9.91
CA SER A 530 -1.96 0.00 10.26
C SER A 530 -3.29 -0.44 9.62
N TYR A 531 -3.78 0.29 8.60
CA TYR A 531 -5.11 0.06 8.02
C TYR A 531 -6.25 0.11 9.06
N LEU A 532 -6.08 0.91 10.11
CA LEU A 532 -7.08 1.16 11.15
C LEU A 532 -7.57 2.61 11.03
N ASP A 533 -8.85 2.79 10.69
CA ASP A 533 -9.51 4.07 10.66
C ASP A 533 -10.07 4.38 12.05
N VAL A 534 -9.38 5.25 12.78
CA VAL A 534 -9.89 5.83 14.04
C VAL A 534 -10.72 7.05 13.68
N ASP A 535 -12.04 6.88 13.71
CA ASP A 535 -12.99 7.88 13.27
C ASP A 535 -13.36 8.83 14.40
N PHE A 536 -13.13 10.13 14.17
CA PHE A 536 -13.48 11.21 15.08
C PHE A 536 -14.65 12.08 14.58
N THR A 537 -15.28 11.71 13.47
CA THR A 537 -16.27 12.56 12.78
C THR A 537 -17.45 12.93 13.66
N HIS A 538 -17.85 12.06 14.59
CA HIS A 538 -18.95 12.30 15.53
C HIS A 538 -18.49 12.40 16.98
N THR A 539 -17.19 12.62 17.24
CA THR A 539 -16.66 12.69 18.61
C THR A 539 -17.30 13.85 19.37
N LEU A 540 -17.91 13.54 20.51
CA LEU A 540 -18.45 14.52 21.44
C LEU A 540 -17.34 15.04 22.35
N TYR A 541 -16.99 16.31 22.21
CA TYR A 541 -16.11 17.00 23.15
C TYR A 541 -16.95 17.62 24.26
N ARG A 542 -16.78 17.13 25.49
CA ARG A 542 -17.57 17.54 26.65
C ARG A 542 -16.67 17.85 27.84
N ARG A 543 -17.06 18.87 28.59
CA ARG A 543 -16.50 19.10 29.93
C ARG A 543 -17.12 18.10 30.90
N ILE A 544 -16.39 17.70 31.93
CA ILE A 544 -16.91 16.79 32.95
C ILE A 544 -18.24 17.26 33.56
N SER A 545 -18.44 18.58 33.76
CA SER A 545 -19.70 19.14 34.30
C SER A 545 -20.90 19.03 33.36
N GLN A 546 -20.66 18.76 32.07
CA GLN A 546 -21.69 18.51 31.07
C GLN A 546 -22.06 17.02 30.99
N VAL A 547 -21.25 16.15 31.61
CA VAL A 547 -21.42 14.70 31.61
C VAL A 547 -21.93 14.22 32.96
N ILE A 548 -21.32 14.68 34.05
CA ILE A 548 -21.66 14.30 35.43
C ILE A 548 -22.38 15.47 36.09
N ASN A 549 -23.59 15.24 36.57
CA ASN A 549 -24.36 16.25 37.30
C ASN A 549 -24.12 16.16 38.82
N ASN A 550 -24.70 17.09 39.59
CA ASN A 550 -24.55 17.12 41.06
C ASN A 550 -25.08 15.85 41.75
N ALA A 551 -26.13 15.21 41.22
CA ALA A 551 -26.67 13.98 41.76
C ALA A 551 -25.74 12.78 41.48
N ASP A 552 -25.21 12.66 40.26
CA ASP A 552 -24.23 11.63 39.89
C ASP A 552 -22.97 11.73 40.75
N TYR A 553 -22.50 12.96 40.98
CA TYR A 553 -21.37 13.25 41.84
C TYR A 553 -21.65 12.90 43.31
N ALA A 554 -22.83 13.26 43.83
CA ALA A 554 -23.26 12.85 45.16
C ALA A 554 -23.37 11.32 45.31
N ASN A 555 -23.83 10.63 44.26
CA ASN A 555 -23.88 9.17 44.21
C ASN A 555 -22.48 8.56 44.26
N TRP A 556 -21.54 9.09 43.47
CA TRP A 556 -20.14 8.66 43.51
C TRP A 556 -19.51 8.86 44.89
N PHE A 557 -19.77 10.01 45.52
CA PHE A 557 -19.24 10.29 46.86
C PHE A 557 -19.85 9.40 47.94
N ASN A 558 -21.15 9.12 47.87
CA ASN A 558 -21.81 8.15 48.75
C ASN A 558 -21.25 6.74 48.53
N HIS A 559 -20.94 6.38 47.29
CA HIS A 559 -20.29 5.12 46.97
C HIS A 559 -18.90 5.03 47.62
N ILE A 560 -18.09 6.10 47.55
CA ILE A 560 -16.80 6.19 48.26
C ILE A 560 -16.99 5.95 49.76
N ARG A 561 -17.92 6.68 50.40
CA ARG A 561 -18.19 6.57 51.84
C ARG A 561 -18.61 5.18 52.29
N THR A 562 -19.33 4.46 51.41
CA THR A 562 -19.91 3.16 51.74
C THR A 562 -18.94 2.01 51.46
N ASN A 563 -18.11 2.13 50.43
CA ASN A 563 -17.36 1.00 49.88
C ASN A 563 -15.83 1.12 49.99
N VAL A 564 -15.27 2.30 50.33
CA VAL A 564 -13.81 2.53 50.36
C VAL A 564 -13.26 2.51 51.80
N LYS A 565 -11.98 2.13 51.94
CA LYS A 565 -11.29 1.91 53.23
C LYS A 565 -11.22 3.18 54.11
N PRO A 566 -11.06 3.04 55.45
CA PRO A 566 -11.01 4.16 56.41
C PRO A 566 -9.95 5.23 56.14
N SER A 567 -8.86 4.92 55.42
CA SER A 567 -7.80 5.88 55.07
C SER A 567 -8.28 7.01 54.16
N VAL A 568 -9.36 6.80 53.41
CA VAL A 568 -9.98 7.83 52.54
C VAL A 568 -10.96 8.71 53.33
N ALA A 569 -11.44 8.26 54.50
CA ALA A 569 -12.45 8.96 55.30
C ALA A 569 -11.94 10.29 55.88
N SER A 570 -10.63 10.44 56.10
CA SER A 570 -10.00 11.72 56.49
C SER A 570 -10.07 12.77 55.38
N VAL A 571 -10.13 12.33 54.11
CA VAL A 571 -10.17 13.21 52.93
C VAL A 571 -11.60 13.60 52.55
N VAL A 572 -12.60 12.77 52.90
CA VAL A 572 -14.04 13.09 52.75
C VAL A 572 -14.41 14.41 53.42
N GLY A 573 -13.75 14.79 54.52
CA GLY A 573 -13.95 16.08 55.19
C GLY A 573 -13.25 17.28 54.51
N LEU A 574 -12.18 17.02 53.74
CA LEU A 574 -11.45 18.02 52.93
C LEU A 574 -12.15 18.31 51.59
N LEU A 575 -12.90 17.35 51.05
CA LEU A 575 -13.57 17.41 49.75
C LEU A 575 -14.99 18.01 49.80
N ASP A 576 -15.29 18.91 50.75
CA ASP A 576 -16.65 19.47 50.91
C ASP A 576 -17.11 20.24 49.65
N THR A 577 -17.89 19.56 48.81
CA THR A 577 -18.20 19.99 47.43
C THR A 577 -19.66 19.73 47.10
N LEU A 578 -20.52 20.71 47.37
CA LEU A 578 -21.94 20.70 47.00
C LEU A 578 -22.18 20.84 45.47
N ASN A 579 -21.15 20.94 44.62
CA ASN A 579 -21.27 21.17 43.18
C ASN A 579 -20.16 20.51 42.35
N VAL A 580 -20.49 19.99 41.15
CA VAL A 580 -19.53 19.54 40.12
C VAL A 580 -18.82 20.75 39.52
N HIS A 581 -17.49 20.66 39.36
CA HIS A 581 -16.67 21.74 38.82
C HIS A 581 -15.76 21.27 37.67
N ASP A 582 -15.51 22.16 36.71
CA ASP A 582 -14.61 21.89 35.57
C ASP A 582 -13.13 21.89 35.97
N ALA A 583 -12.80 22.51 37.10
CA ALA A 583 -11.52 22.28 37.80
C ALA A 583 -11.66 21.02 38.65
N SER A 584 -10.59 20.23 38.80
CA SER A 584 -10.61 18.99 39.59
C SER A 584 -11.39 19.17 40.92
N PRO A 585 -12.23 18.22 41.35
CA PRO A 585 -13.09 18.33 42.53
C PRO A 585 -12.28 18.45 43.82
N VAL A 586 -11.01 18.08 43.78
CA VAL A 586 -10.03 18.32 44.84
C VAL A 586 -9.68 19.82 44.99
N VAL A 587 -10.18 20.70 44.11
CA VAL A 587 -9.82 22.13 43.96
C VAL A 587 -10.84 23.10 44.58
N ARG A 588 -11.36 22.79 45.77
CA ARG A 588 -11.85 23.86 46.68
C ARG A 588 -11.19 23.80 48.04
N LEU A 589 -9.88 23.64 48.03
CA LEU A 589 -9.09 24.19 49.12
C LEU A 589 -9.29 25.70 49.11
N ASN A 590 -9.58 26.29 50.27
CA ASN A 590 -9.60 27.74 50.44
C ASN A 590 -8.29 28.28 49.82
N PRO A 591 -8.32 29.03 48.69
CA PRO A 591 -7.10 29.40 47.95
C PRO A 591 -6.17 30.32 48.77
N VAL A 592 -6.61 30.72 49.97
CA VAL A 592 -5.89 31.54 50.94
C VAL A 592 -5.28 30.71 52.07
N ALA A 593 -5.61 29.41 52.19
CA ALA A 593 -5.12 28.54 53.25
C ALA A 593 -3.84 27.80 52.81
N VAL A 594 -2.76 28.00 53.57
CA VAL A 594 -1.54 27.20 53.43
C VAL A 594 -1.86 25.78 53.88
N LEU A 595 -1.73 24.80 52.99
CA LEU A 595 -1.91 23.39 53.33
C LEU A 595 -0.81 22.93 54.29
N SER A 596 -1.20 22.25 55.37
CA SER A 596 -0.22 21.57 56.23
C SER A 596 0.42 20.39 55.48
N SER A 597 1.60 19.93 55.91
CA SER A 597 2.21 18.73 55.31
C SER A 597 1.28 17.52 55.35
N THR A 598 0.54 17.35 56.46
CA THR A 598 -0.45 16.27 56.61
C THR A 598 -1.62 16.41 55.61
N ASP A 599 -2.08 17.62 55.31
CA ASP A 599 -3.12 17.82 54.29
C ASP A 599 -2.61 17.49 52.89
N LYS A 600 -1.37 17.88 52.58
CA LYS A 600 -0.72 17.54 51.30
C LYS A 600 -0.55 16.03 51.13
N ASP A 601 -0.09 15.35 52.18
CA ASP A 601 0.07 13.89 52.23
C ASP A 601 -1.27 13.17 52.05
N ASN A 602 -2.32 13.64 52.71
CA ASN A 602 -3.67 13.08 52.58
C ASN A 602 -4.24 13.28 51.17
N ILE A 603 -4.02 14.45 50.56
CA ILE A 603 -4.40 14.72 49.17
C ILE A 603 -3.62 13.81 48.23
N PHE A 604 -2.31 13.63 48.45
CA PHE A 604 -1.48 12.69 47.69
C PHE A 604 -2.04 11.28 47.74
N MET A 605 -2.30 10.77 48.95
CA MET A 605 -2.82 9.41 49.13
C MET A 605 -4.19 9.24 48.47
N PHE A 606 -5.10 10.21 48.60
CA PHE A 606 -6.40 10.14 47.92
C PHE A 606 -6.29 10.17 46.40
N VAL A 607 -5.51 11.10 45.85
CA VAL A 607 -5.32 11.24 44.40
C VAL A 607 -4.65 9.98 43.85
N SER A 608 -3.61 9.48 44.52
CA SER A 608 -2.92 8.25 44.17
C SER A 608 -3.84 7.03 44.27
N ASP A 609 -4.61 6.87 45.35
CA ASP A 609 -5.55 5.76 45.53
C ASP A 609 -6.68 5.81 44.50
N MET A 610 -7.24 6.99 44.23
CA MET A 610 -8.27 7.17 43.20
C MET A 610 -7.73 6.82 41.80
N PHE A 611 -6.54 7.29 41.44
CA PHE A 611 -5.91 6.93 40.16
C PHE A 611 -5.55 5.45 40.10
N ASN A 612 -4.98 4.90 41.16
CA ASN A 612 -4.70 3.47 41.25
C ASN A 612 -6.00 2.66 41.12
N GLU A 613 -7.12 3.06 41.73
CA GLU A 613 -8.41 2.39 41.59
C GLU A 613 -8.95 2.48 40.16
N MET A 614 -8.86 3.66 39.52
CA MET A 614 -9.23 3.85 38.10
C MET A 614 -8.39 2.99 37.14
N VAL A 615 -7.16 2.62 37.55
CA VAL A 615 -6.23 1.82 36.74
C VAL A 615 -6.27 0.33 37.06
N THR A 616 -6.54 -0.05 38.31
CA THR A 616 -6.28 -1.43 38.80
C THR A 616 -7.53 -2.20 39.21
N THR A 617 -8.70 -1.57 39.33
CA THR A 617 -9.88 -2.22 39.94
C THR A 617 -11.08 -2.24 38.99
N PRO A 618 -11.28 -3.33 38.23
CA PRO A 618 -12.30 -3.43 37.17
C PRO A 618 -13.74 -3.64 37.67
N ASN A 619 -13.97 -3.76 38.97
CA ASN A 619 -15.34 -3.94 39.49
C ASN A 619 -15.97 -2.58 39.85
N VAL A 620 -17.26 -2.41 39.52
CA VAL A 620 -18.16 -1.30 39.95
C VAL A 620 -18.08 -1.00 41.46
N ALA A 621 -17.54 -1.93 42.26
CA ALA A 621 -17.29 -1.75 43.68
C ALA A 621 -16.19 -0.73 44.02
N SER A 622 -15.24 -0.41 43.12
CA SER A 622 -14.24 0.65 43.36
C SER A 622 -14.82 2.04 43.14
N ALA A 623 -14.24 3.08 43.74
CA ALA A 623 -14.70 4.44 43.50
C ALA A 623 -14.35 4.91 42.09
N GLY A 624 -13.14 4.57 41.62
CA GLY A 624 -12.72 4.86 40.25
C GLY A 624 -13.62 4.22 39.20
N GLY A 625 -13.87 2.90 39.32
CA GLY A 625 -14.71 2.16 38.38
C GLY A 625 -16.16 2.66 38.32
N PHE A 626 -16.74 3.02 39.48
CA PHE A 626 -18.09 3.61 39.53
C PHE A 626 -18.18 4.94 38.78
N LEU A 627 -17.21 5.85 38.97
CA LEU A 627 -17.18 7.12 38.26
C LEU A 627 -17.02 6.93 36.75
N LEU A 628 -16.14 6.04 36.33
CA LEU A 628 -15.92 5.76 34.91
C LEU A 628 -17.16 5.16 34.24
N SER A 629 -17.90 4.29 34.94
CA SER A 629 -19.22 3.79 34.48
C SER A 629 -20.19 4.95 34.30
N LEU A 630 -20.33 5.85 35.29
CA LEU A 630 -21.21 7.01 35.18
C LEU A 630 -20.84 7.92 34.00
N ILE A 631 -19.55 8.19 33.79
CA ILE A 631 -19.06 9.00 32.67
C ILE A 631 -19.41 8.31 31.36
N SER A 632 -19.11 7.01 31.24
CA SER A 632 -19.38 6.21 30.06
C SER A 632 -20.87 6.19 29.76
N ASP A 633 -21.71 5.86 30.74
CA ASP A 633 -23.17 5.80 30.62
C ASP A 633 -23.76 7.15 30.21
N ASN A 634 -23.39 8.24 30.88
CA ASN A 634 -23.92 9.58 30.56
C ASN A 634 -23.45 10.10 29.20
N ILE A 635 -22.23 9.74 28.76
CA ILE A 635 -21.79 10.03 27.40
C ILE A 635 -22.60 9.22 26.40
N ARG A 636 -22.86 7.94 26.70
CA ARG A 636 -23.49 6.94 25.81
C ARG A 636 -25.01 6.98 25.77
N THR A 637 -25.69 7.64 26.72
CA THR A 637 -27.15 7.78 26.74
C THR A 637 -27.64 8.76 25.67
N GLY A 638 -28.63 8.35 24.86
CA GLY A 638 -29.24 9.15 23.78
C GLY A 638 -29.25 8.42 22.43
N HIS A 639 -29.83 9.03 21.38
CA HIS A 639 -29.90 8.47 20.01
C HIS A 639 -28.54 8.29 19.30
N ALA A 640 -27.43 8.34 20.03
CA ALA A 640 -26.08 8.26 19.49
C ALA A 640 -25.47 6.86 19.71
N PRO A 641 -24.62 6.37 18.79
CA PRO A 641 -23.96 5.07 18.91
C PRO A 641 -22.96 5.07 20.07
N CYS A 642 -23.02 4.08 20.95
CA CYS A 642 -22.28 3.98 22.20
C CYS A 642 -21.05 3.05 22.15
N GLY A 643 -20.63 2.62 20.96
CA GLY A 643 -19.62 1.56 20.76
C GLY A 643 -18.17 2.01 20.65
N GLY A 644 -17.95 3.31 20.76
CA GLY A 644 -16.66 3.91 20.50
C GLY A 644 -15.80 4.10 21.76
N ILE A 645 -14.56 4.50 21.53
CA ILE A 645 -13.63 4.86 22.59
C ILE A 645 -14.14 6.12 23.29
N VAL A 646 -14.16 6.10 24.62
CA VAL A 646 -14.32 7.32 25.43
C VAL A 646 -12.96 7.70 25.97
N MET A 647 -12.56 8.95 25.85
CA MET A 647 -11.28 9.44 26.40
C MET A 647 -11.57 10.37 27.58
N LEU A 648 -11.05 10.04 28.75
CA LEU A 648 -11.02 10.94 29.91
C LEU A 648 -9.68 11.67 29.94
N GLU A 649 -9.68 12.93 29.53
CA GLU A 649 -8.53 13.82 29.59
C GLU A 649 -8.56 14.57 30.93
N TYR A 650 -7.58 14.37 31.80
CA TYR A 650 -7.52 15.09 33.07
C TYR A 650 -6.33 16.03 33.17
N MET A 651 -6.47 17.09 33.96
CA MET A 651 -5.38 17.96 34.37
C MET A 651 -5.50 18.25 35.86
N LEU A 652 -4.47 17.90 36.63
CA LEU A 652 -4.39 18.38 38.00
C LEU A 652 -4.16 19.89 38.00
N SER A 653 -4.87 20.61 38.87
CA SER A 653 -4.62 22.04 39.07
C SER A 653 -3.21 22.27 39.58
N ASP A 654 -2.71 23.49 39.36
CA ASP A 654 -1.38 23.88 39.82
C ASP A 654 -1.25 23.77 41.35
N ASP A 655 -2.31 24.01 42.12
CA ASP A 655 -2.31 23.90 43.58
C ASP A 655 -2.18 22.45 44.08
N ILE A 656 -2.94 21.51 43.52
CA ILE A 656 -2.83 20.09 43.87
C ILE A 656 -1.45 19.59 43.49
N ARG A 657 -1.01 19.94 42.29
CA ARG A 657 0.33 19.62 41.82
C ARG A 657 1.40 20.17 42.75
N ASN A 658 1.35 21.43 43.14
CA ASN A 658 2.30 22.01 44.10
C ASN A 658 2.24 21.26 45.44
N ALA A 659 1.05 20.83 45.88
CA ALA A 659 0.89 20.01 47.07
C ALA A 659 1.53 18.63 46.92
N LEU A 660 1.39 17.98 45.77
CA LEU A 660 1.98 16.68 45.46
C LEU A 660 3.51 16.78 45.29
N GLU A 661 4.00 17.78 44.55
CA GLU A 661 5.44 18.03 44.32
C GLU A 661 6.17 18.43 45.62
N THR A 662 5.43 18.90 46.64
CA THR A 662 5.98 19.22 47.97
C THR A 662 5.54 18.24 49.07
N SER A 663 4.93 17.12 48.70
CA SER A 663 4.61 16.00 49.59
C SER A 663 5.88 15.24 49.97
N GLU A 664 5.93 14.69 51.19
CA GLU A 664 7.04 13.83 51.62
C GLU A 664 6.90 12.39 51.09
N ILE A 665 5.74 12.04 50.50
CA ILE A 665 5.36 10.67 50.15
C ILE A 665 5.78 10.28 48.71
N GLY A 666 6.02 11.24 47.81
CA GLY A 666 6.63 10.98 46.50
C GLY A 666 6.04 11.74 45.31
N GLU A 667 6.41 11.32 44.11
CA GLU A 667 6.02 11.95 42.84
C GLU A 667 4.59 11.61 42.41
N VAL A 668 3.97 12.55 41.68
CA VAL A 668 2.62 12.44 41.13
C VAL A 668 2.51 11.20 40.22
N PRO A 669 1.56 10.28 40.46
CA PRO A 669 1.33 9.20 39.52
C PRO A 669 0.72 9.74 38.24
N THR A 670 1.50 9.82 37.15
CA THR A 670 0.95 9.97 35.81
C THR A 670 0.31 8.64 35.44
N THR A 671 -1.01 8.63 35.27
CA THR A 671 -1.74 7.41 34.92
C THR A 671 -2.39 7.54 33.56
N SER A 672 -2.04 6.56 32.74
CA SER A 672 -2.41 6.35 31.37
C SER A 672 -2.83 4.89 31.30
N ASN A 673 -4.13 4.62 31.10
CA ASN A 673 -4.63 3.26 31.08
C ASN A 673 -5.85 3.14 30.17
N GLY A 674 -5.92 2.01 29.45
CA GLY A 674 -7.15 1.54 28.83
C GLY A 674 -7.96 0.74 29.84
N ASN A 675 -9.16 1.20 30.17
CA ASN A 675 -10.09 0.50 31.04
C ASN A 675 -11.16 -0.23 30.21
N ASN A 676 -12.02 -1.00 30.88
CA ASN A 676 -13.19 -1.65 30.30
C ASN A 676 -14.01 -0.66 29.46
N ASP A 677 -14.82 -1.20 28.54
CA ASP A 677 -15.67 -0.42 27.64
C ASP A 677 -14.93 0.50 26.67
N LEU A 678 -13.67 0.25 26.29
CA LEU A 678 -12.91 1.15 25.41
C LEU A 678 -12.72 2.56 26.03
N LEU A 679 -12.44 2.63 27.33
CA LEU A 679 -12.21 3.91 28.00
C LEU A 679 -10.71 4.18 28.14
N GLY A 680 -10.18 5.20 27.46
CA GLY A 680 -8.80 5.65 27.65
C GLY A 680 -8.73 6.79 28.66
N ILE A 681 -7.76 6.76 29.57
CA ILE A 681 -7.49 7.86 30.51
C ILE A 681 -6.16 8.51 30.12
N ILE A 682 -6.12 9.84 29.94
CA ILE A 682 -4.91 10.57 29.58
C ILE A 682 -4.54 11.60 30.66
N ASP A 683 -3.31 11.51 31.16
CA ASP A 683 -2.60 12.64 31.78
C ASP A 683 -1.65 13.32 30.79
N GLN A 684 -1.98 14.54 30.37
CA GLN A 684 -1.17 15.25 29.37
C GLN A 684 0.06 15.97 29.93
N ARG A 685 0.53 15.64 31.13
CA ARG A 685 1.75 16.22 31.69
C ARG A 685 3.04 15.53 31.29
N VAL A 686 2.98 14.44 30.54
CA VAL A 686 4.15 13.89 29.86
C VAL A 686 4.72 15.02 29.00
N ASN A 687 6.01 15.36 29.16
CA ASN A 687 6.69 16.41 28.38
C ASN A 687 6.77 16.10 26.87
N ALA A 688 5.97 15.15 26.37
CA ALA A 688 5.85 14.75 24.98
C ALA A 688 4.87 15.66 24.25
N ASN A 689 4.95 15.58 22.93
CA ASN A 689 3.90 16.10 22.07
C ASN A 689 2.57 15.42 22.42
N ALA A 690 1.51 16.21 22.61
CA ALA A 690 0.20 15.70 23.03
C ALA A 690 -0.38 14.67 22.02
N ASP A 691 0.08 14.68 20.76
CA ASP A 691 -0.32 13.68 19.76
C ASP A 691 0.18 12.27 20.12
N PHE A 692 1.39 12.16 20.67
CA PHE A 692 1.99 10.91 21.12
C PHE A 692 1.17 10.31 22.25
N VAL A 693 0.96 11.06 23.34
CA VAL A 693 0.24 10.53 24.52
C VAL A 693 -1.18 10.13 24.14
N PHE A 694 -1.87 10.99 23.39
CA PHE A 694 -3.22 10.69 22.93
C PHE A 694 -3.28 9.43 22.06
N THR A 695 -2.36 9.28 21.11
CA THR A 695 -2.28 8.09 20.24
C THR A 695 -1.86 6.83 21.02
N HIS A 696 -0.99 6.98 22.02
CA HIS A 696 -0.54 5.92 22.91
C HIS A 696 -1.70 5.33 23.72
N GLU A 697 -2.53 6.17 24.32
CA GLU A 697 -3.68 5.72 25.13
C GLU A 697 -4.77 5.06 24.31
N VAL A 698 -5.04 5.57 23.10
CA VAL A 698 -5.90 4.87 22.13
C VAL A 698 -5.29 3.49 21.82
N GLY A 699 -3.96 3.34 21.88
CA GLY A 699 -3.25 2.08 21.64
C GLY A 699 -3.58 1.02 22.68
N HIS A 700 -3.70 1.42 23.95
CA HIS A 700 -4.12 0.52 25.02
C HIS A 700 -5.52 -0.04 24.83
N CYS A 701 -6.43 0.71 24.18
CA CYS A 701 -7.75 0.19 23.82
C CYS A 701 -7.68 -1.01 22.85
N PHE A 702 -6.53 -1.23 22.18
CA PHE A 702 -6.29 -2.31 21.21
C PHE A 702 -5.23 -3.33 21.64
N TRP A 703 -5.16 -3.68 22.93
CA TRP A 703 -4.24 -4.69 23.47
C TRP A 703 -2.76 -4.41 23.20
N LEU A 704 -2.40 -3.15 22.96
CA LEU A 704 -1.01 -2.73 22.93
C LEU A 704 -0.55 -2.48 24.36
N THR A 705 0.58 -3.08 24.72
CA THR A 705 1.24 -2.94 26.02
C THR A 705 2.36 -1.91 25.93
N HIS A 706 2.96 -1.52 27.06
CA HIS A 706 4.17 -0.71 27.03
C HIS A 706 5.39 -1.47 26.48
N HIS A 707 6.22 -0.79 25.68
CA HIS A 707 7.45 -1.35 25.12
C HIS A 707 8.69 -1.04 25.96
N GLU A 708 9.05 0.24 26.12
CA GLU A 708 10.21 0.70 26.88
C GLU A 708 9.86 1.98 27.64
N ALA A 709 10.74 2.40 28.56
CA ALA A 709 10.60 3.66 29.31
C ALA A 709 9.37 3.79 30.22
N SER A 710 8.65 2.69 30.46
CA SER A 710 7.41 2.71 31.23
C SER A 710 7.43 1.65 32.32
N MET A 711 6.52 1.76 33.27
CA MET A 711 6.17 0.65 34.16
C MET A 711 5.27 -0.35 33.40
N GLY A 712 5.36 -1.65 33.75
CA GLY A 712 4.54 -2.68 33.08
C GLY A 712 5.00 -3.03 31.66
N VAL A 713 6.28 -2.84 31.36
CA VAL A 713 6.89 -3.17 30.06
C VAL A 713 6.77 -4.67 29.74
N VAL A 714 6.28 -4.99 28.54
CA VAL A 714 6.19 -6.35 28.02
C VAL A 714 6.93 -6.43 26.67
N LYS A 715 8.26 -6.39 26.69
CA LYS A 715 9.11 -6.26 25.48
C LYS A 715 8.78 -7.25 24.36
N GLN A 716 8.39 -8.48 24.70
CA GLN A 716 8.01 -9.52 23.73
C GLN A 716 6.78 -9.18 22.86
N HIS A 717 5.96 -8.21 23.27
CA HIS A 717 4.80 -7.72 22.52
C HIS A 717 5.14 -6.70 21.43
N HIS A 718 6.42 -6.32 21.32
CA HIS A 718 6.92 -5.28 20.42
C HIS A 718 8.08 -5.80 19.58
N ASP A 719 8.38 -5.09 18.49
CA ASP A 719 9.64 -5.27 17.79
C ASP A 719 10.75 -4.71 18.69
N GLN A 720 11.56 -5.61 19.25
CA GLN A 720 12.62 -5.26 20.20
C GLN A 720 13.73 -4.41 19.58
N PHE A 721 13.77 -4.33 18.24
CA PHE A 721 14.72 -3.50 17.53
C PHE A 721 14.15 -2.10 17.26
N ASP A 722 12.84 -1.87 17.40
CA ASP A 722 12.23 -0.56 17.15
C ASP A 722 11.98 0.21 18.46
N HIS A 723 13.04 0.90 18.90
CA HIS A 723 13.05 1.73 20.09
C HIS A 723 12.20 3.01 19.98
N ASN A 724 11.67 3.33 18.80
CA ASN A 724 10.77 4.45 18.54
C ASN A 724 9.28 4.04 18.49
N CYS A 725 8.97 2.84 18.99
CA CYS A 725 7.60 2.38 19.11
C CYS A 725 6.71 3.43 19.83
N MET A 726 5.52 3.70 19.30
CA MET A 726 4.48 4.57 19.88
C MET A 726 4.12 4.14 21.31
N MET A 727 4.37 2.88 21.66
CA MET A 727 4.11 2.34 22.99
C MET A 727 5.32 2.45 23.95
N SER A 728 6.39 3.13 23.55
CA SER A 728 7.49 3.55 24.43
C SER A 728 7.29 4.99 24.88
N TYR A 729 7.73 5.36 26.08
CA TYR A 729 7.93 6.78 26.41
C TYR A 729 9.33 7.25 25.96
N PRO A 730 9.50 8.53 25.61
CA PRO A 730 10.83 9.08 25.39
C PRO A 730 11.65 9.09 26.69
N ASP A 731 12.96 9.20 26.55
CA ASP A 731 13.92 9.19 27.63
C ASP A 731 14.05 10.59 28.26
N TRP A 732 13.10 10.92 29.13
CA TRP A 732 12.99 12.23 29.78
C TRP A 732 14.22 12.61 30.60
N ASP A 733 14.74 11.66 31.36
CA ASP A 733 15.81 11.90 32.33
C ASP A 733 17.21 11.71 31.75
N GLY A 734 17.31 11.42 30.44
CA GLY A 734 18.58 11.04 29.81
C GLY A 734 19.17 9.75 30.40
N ALA A 735 18.34 8.89 30.99
CA ALA A 735 18.74 7.63 31.64
C ALA A 735 19.22 6.58 30.62
N ARG A 736 18.93 6.77 29.32
CA ARG A 736 19.31 5.91 28.20
C ARG A 736 20.07 6.69 27.12
N PRO A 737 21.27 7.23 27.45
CA PRO A 737 22.08 7.99 26.50
C PRO A 737 22.52 7.16 25.27
N GLN A 738 22.46 5.82 25.35
CA GLN A 738 22.73 4.92 24.24
C GLN A 738 21.69 5.00 23.11
N TYR A 739 20.50 5.56 23.36
CA TYR A 739 19.45 5.77 22.36
C TYR A 739 19.18 7.27 22.18
N PRO A 740 20.07 8.04 21.52
CA PRO A 740 19.89 9.48 21.35
C PRO A 740 18.55 9.87 20.69
N HIS A 741 17.98 8.99 19.87
CA HIS A 741 16.69 9.21 19.22
C HIS A 741 15.50 9.12 20.20
N GLN A 742 15.67 8.50 21.38
CA GLN A 742 14.67 8.51 22.44
C GLN A 742 14.68 9.83 23.24
N ALA A 743 15.66 10.71 23.04
CA ALA A 743 15.64 12.02 23.68
C ALA A 743 14.38 12.79 23.26
N ALA A 744 13.75 13.47 24.22
CA ALA A 744 12.48 14.19 24.08
C ALA A 744 12.34 15.03 22.78
N ASN A 745 13.40 15.73 22.39
CA ASN A 745 13.40 16.65 21.25
C ASN A 745 13.67 15.97 19.89
N THR A 746 14.06 14.70 19.89
CA THR A 746 14.36 13.91 18.67
C THR A 746 13.50 12.66 18.52
N TYR A 747 12.62 12.41 19.49
CA TYR A 747 11.72 11.26 19.50
C TYR A 747 10.64 11.39 18.43
N ASP A 748 10.60 10.43 17.49
CA ASP A 748 9.61 10.34 16.41
C ASP A 748 8.81 9.04 16.56
N PRO A 749 7.72 9.08 17.36
CA PRO A 749 6.96 7.90 17.71
C PRO A 749 6.13 7.36 16.54
N HIS A 750 6.14 6.05 16.36
CA HIS A 750 5.33 5.34 15.37
C HIS A 750 5.06 3.89 15.83
N PHE A 751 4.01 3.24 15.34
CA PHE A 751 3.75 1.86 15.74
C PHE A 751 4.80 0.93 15.15
N CYS A 752 5.59 0.27 16.00
CA CYS A 752 6.56 -0.73 15.54
C CYS A 752 5.89 -1.85 14.73
N GLY A 753 6.69 -2.60 13.96
CA GLY A 753 6.19 -3.67 13.08
C GLY A 753 5.17 -4.62 13.72
N LYS A 754 5.42 -5.08 14.94
CA LYS A 754 4.47 -5.94 15.68
C LYS A 754 3.19 -5.23 16.10
N CYS A 755 3.29 -4.01 16.63
CA CYS A 755 2.12 -3.21 17.01
C CYS A 755 1.23 -2.97 15.80
N ASN A 756 1.84 -2.63 14.66
CA ASN A 756 1.13 -2.43 13.41
C ASN A 756 0.39 -3.71 12.95
N LEU A 757 1.03 -4.88 13.00
CA LEU A 757 0.38 -6.17 12.72
C LEU A 757 -0.75 -6.51 13.71
N LYS A 758 -0.57 -6.27 15.02
CA LYS A 758 -1.64 -6.47 16.03
C LYS A 758 -2.87 -5.61 15.75
N LEU A 759 -2.66 -4.34 15.44
CA LEU A 759 -3.71 -3.38 15.10
C LEU A 759 -4.47 -3.84 13.85
N ARG A 760 -3.78 -4.41 12.86
CA ARG A 760 -4.39 -5.06 11.69
C ARG A 760 -5.16 -6.33 12.01
N GLY A 761 -5.04 -6.90 13.21
CA GLY A 761 -5.74 -8.14 13.59
C GLY A 761 -4.93 -9.43 13.40
N TRP A 762 -3.62 -9.33 13.11
CA TRP A 762 -2.76 -10.50 12.99
C TRP A 762 -2.60 -11.21 14.32
N ASP A 763 -2.56 -12.54 14.26
CA ASP A 763 -2.08 -13.36 15.35
C ASP A 763 -0.54 -13.38 15.38
N ILE A 764 0.04 -12.40 16.07
CA ILE A 764 1.49 -12.27 16.17
C ILE A 764 2.14 -13.26 17.16
N THR A 765 1.35 -14.14 17.78
CA THR A 765 1.85 -15.10 18.78
C THR A 765 2.38 -16.39 18.15
N HIS A 766 2.20 -16.56 16.84
CA HIS A 766 2.71 -17.69 16.10
C HIS A 766 4.24 -17.80 16.28
N ALA A 767 4.72 -18.99 16.67
CA ALA A 767 6.13 -19.23 16.98
C ALA A 767 7.06 -18.76 15.86
N ASP A 768 6.65 -18.91 14.60
CA ASP A 768 7.44 -18.48 13.45
C ASP A 768 7.64 -16.95 13.39
N ILE A 769 6.62 -16.13 13.70
CA ILE A 769 6.81 -14.67 13.82
C ILE A 769 7.74 -14.35 14.99
N LEU A 770 7.60 -15.06 16.11
CA LEU A 770 8.49 -14.89 17.26
C LEU A 770 9.95 -15.28 16.92
N THR A 771 10.16 -16.25 16.02
CA THR A 771 11.51 -16.59 15.54
C THR A 771 12.09 -15.51 14.64
N LEU A 772 11.27 -14.71 13.93
CA LEU A 772 11.76 -13.56 13.17
C LEU A 772 12.31 -12.43 14.06
N ASP A 773 11.92 -12.43 15.34
CA ASP A 773 12.46 -11.50 16.35
C ASP A 773 13.77 -11.97 16.97
N THR A 774 14.13 -13.25 16.79
CA THR A 774 15.46 -13.67 17.17
C THR A 774 16.43 -12.90 16.29
N ALA A 775 17.31 -12.12 16.92
CA ALA A 775 18.37 -11.44 16.22
C ALA A 775 18.99 -12.48 15.28
N THR A 776 19.02 -12.20 13.97
CA THR A 776 20.02 -12.83 13.13
C THR A 776 21.30 -12.64 13.92
N PRO A 777 21.96 -13.72 14.38
CA PRO A 777 23.17 -13.55 15.17
C PRO A 777 24.07 -12.59 14.37
N PRO A 778 24.68 -11.58 15.02
CA PRO A 778 25.55 -10.61 14.32
C PRO A 778 26.67 -11.30 13.52
N ASP A 779 26.82 -12.60 13.67
CA ASP A 779 27.63 -13.59 12.97
C ASP A 779 27.68 -13.49 11.44
N GLN A 780 26.80 -12.77 10.73
CA GLN A 780 26.97 -12.49 9.30
C GLN A 780 27.16 -11.00 9.02
N ILE A 781 28.35 -10.49 9.34
CA ILE A 781 28.82 -9.23 8.76
C ILE A 781 29.48 -9.57 7.41
N LYS A 782 28.94 -9.01 6.33
CA LYS A 782 29.55 -9.07 4.99
C LYS A 782 30.29 -7.77 4.70
N THR A 783 31.62 -7.77 4.78
CA THR A 783 32.45 -6.57 4.60
C THR A 783 33.29 -6.63 3.33
N LEU A 784 33.48 -5.47 2.68
CA LEU A 784 34.20 -5.30 1.41
C LEU A 784 35.51 -4.61 1.70
N PHE A 785 36.57 -5.07 1.07
CA PHE A 785 37.78 -4.26 0.97
C PHE A 785 38.49 -4.53 -0.35
N TYR A 786 39.21 -3.52 -0.82
CA TYR A 786 40.01 -3.54 -2.04
C TYR A 786 41.46 -3.30 -1.65
N TYR A 787 42.40 -3.94 -2.37
CA TYR A 787 43.83 -3.76 -2.13
C TYR A 787 44.62 -3.87 -3.43
N ASP A 788 45.83 -3.30 -3.42
CA ASP A 788 46.80 -3.38 -4.51
C ASP A 788 47.71 -4.60 -4.29
N ARG A 789 47.81 -5.45 -5.31
CA ARG A 789 48.62 -6.69 -5.28
C ARG A 789 50.11 -6.43 -5.56
N ALA A 790 50.47 -5.27 -6.09
CA ALA A 790 51.82 -4.97 -6.57
C ALA A 790 52.73 -4.31 -5.52
N ASP A 791 52.27 -4.07 -4.28
CA ASP A 791 53.06 -3.45 -3.22
C ASP A 791 53.78 -4.51 -2.34
N PRO A 792 55.11 -4.68 -2.46
CA PRO A 792 55.87 -5.67 -1.70
C PRO A 792 56.12 -5.25 -0.23
N GLY A 793 55.86 -3.99 0.16
CA GLY A 793 56.00 -3.50 1.54
C GLY A 793 54.76 -3.72 2.41
N LEU A 794 53.65 -4.11 1.79
CA LEU A 794 52.35 -4.32 2.42
C LEU A 794 51.96 -5.79 2.32
N GLN A 795 52.46 -6.60 3.27
CA GLN A 795 52.02 -7.99 3.40
C GLN A 795 50.50 -8.04 3.65
N TRP A 796 49.77 -8.54 2.65
CA TRP A 796 48.34 -8.91 2.70
C TRP A 796 47.93 -9.54 4.04
N ASP A 797 48.81 -10.35 4.63
CA ASP A 797 48.59 -11.07 5.89
C ASP A 797 48.44 -10.14 7.11
N VAL A 798 49.10 -8.97 7.11
CA VAL A 798 49.04 -7.99 8.20
C VAL A 798 47.72 -7.21 8.16
N GLU A 799 47.25 -6.84 6.97
CA GLU A 799 45.95 -6.18 6.82
C GLU A 799 44.80 -7.15 7.09
N LEU A 800 44.92 -8.41 6.66
CA LEU A 800 43.96 -9.46 7.00
C LEU A 800 43.91 -9.73 8.50
N SER A 801 45.06 -9.75 9.18
CA SER A 801 45.15 -9.94 10.63
C SER A 801 44.48 -8.79 11.39
N ASN A 802 44.74 -7.54 11.01
CA ASN A 802 44.12 -6.36 11.64
C ASN A 802 42.60 -6.28 11.39
N VAL A 803 42.15 -6.66 10.19
CA VAL A 803 40.73 -6.74 9.85
C VAL A 803 40.06 -7.88 10.62
N SER A 804 40.69 -9.07 10.67
CA SER A 804 40.21 -10.22 11.45
C SER A 804 40.15 -9.92 12.94
N GLU A 805 41.15 -9.23 13.50
CA GLU A 805 41.19 -8.79 14.90
C GLU A 805 40.12 -7.73 15.19
N ALA A 806 39.91 -6.77 14.28
CA ALA A 806 38.81 -5.80 14.37
C ALA A 806 37.45 -6.51 14.36
N PHE A 807 37.22 -7.48 13.45
CA PHE A 807 35.99 -8.28 13.40
C PHE A 807 35.76 -9.13 14.65
N THR A 808 36.83 -9.70 15.21
CA THR A 808 36.78 -10.49 16.46
C THR A 808 36.46 -9.62 17.68
N ARG A 809 36.82 -8.33 17.65
CA ARG A 809 36.43 -7.34 18.68
C ARG A 809 35.02 -6.77 18.46
N VAL A 810 34.59 -6.65 17.20
CA VAL A 810 33.27 -6.11 16.79
C VAL A 810 32.12 -7.09 17.06
N SER A 811 32.36 -8.40 17.08
CA SER A 811 31.36 -9.39 17.55
C SER A 811 30.96 -9.24 19.03
N ARG A 812 31.57 -8.30 19.76
CA ARG A 812 31.29 -7.98 21.17
C ARG A 812 30.77 -6.55 21.41
N GLY A 813 30.48 -5.75 20.38
CA GLY A 813 29.89 -4.41 20.55
C GLY A 813 29.54 -3.68 19.23
N PRO A 814 28.60 -2.73 19.22
CA PRO A 814 28.08 -2.11 18.00
C PRO A 814 29.09 -1.13 17.40
N PHE A 815 29.61 -1.44 16.21
CA PHE A 815 30.39 -0.50 15.40
C PHE A 815 29.46 0.37 14.54
N ARG A 816 29.64 1.69 14.55
CA ARG A 816 28.91 2.65 13.70
C ARG A 816 29.71 2.87 12.41
N GLU A 817 29.23 2.38 11.28
CA GLU A 817 29.63 2.95 9.99
C GLU A 817 29.04 4.37 9.89
N ARG A 818 29.90 5.38 9.71
CA ARG A 818 29.45 6.74 9.35
C ARG A 818 29.06 6.71 7.87
N HIS A 819 27.79 6.51 7.56
CA HIS A 819 27.31 6.63 6.19
C HIS A 819 27.40 8.09 5.72
N PHE A 820 27.94 8.28 4.51
CA PHE A 820 27.81 9.53 3.76
C PHE A 820 26.33 9.87 3.58
N ASN A 821 26.00 11.16 3.70
CA ASN A 821 24.68 11.70 3.40
C ASN A 821 24.32 11.40 1.93
N GLN A 822 23.40 10.46 1.70
CA GLN A 822 22.95 10.04 0.37
C GLN A 822 22.21 11.16 -0.40
N ASN A 823 21.97 12.33 0.20
CA ASN A 823 21.28 13.46 -0.43
C ASN A 823 22.21 14.48 -1.12
N ALA A 824 23.53 14.27 -1.17
CA ALA A 824 24.33 14.99 -2.15
C ALA A 824 23.98 14.40 -3.52
N ASN A 825 23.29 15.17 -4.37
CA ASN A 825 22.73 14.71 -5.64
C ASN A 825 23.84 14.10 -6.52
N PHE A 826 24.00 12.78 -6.41
CA PHE A 826 25.12 12.01 -6.94
C PHE A 826 25.16 12.10 -8.46
N ASP A 827 24.00 12.22 -9.10
CA ASP A 827 23.83 12.36 -10.54
C ASP A 827 24.33 13.72 -11.06
N THR A 828 24.22 14.79 -10.26
CA THR A 828 24.78 16.11 -10.62
C THR A 828 26.31 16.08 -10.61
N TRP A 829 26.91 15.41 -9.61
CA TRP A 829 28.37 15.22 -9.55
C TRP A 829 28.90 14.32 -10.67
N MET A 830 28.15 13.28 -11.01
CA MET A 830 28.47 12.36 -12.12
C MET A 830 28.51 13.08 -13.47
N THR A 831 27.60 14.03 -13.67
CA THR A 831 27.51 14.82 -14.92
C THR A 831 28.65 15.84 -15.00
N ASP A 832 28.96 16.55 -13.91
CA ASP A 832 29.96 17.63 -13.92
C ASP A 832 31.42 17.12 -13.93
N LEU A 833 31.70 15.94 -13.36
CA LEU A 833 33.05 15.36 -13.29
C LEU A 833 33.41 14.48 -14.49
N GLY A 834 32.40 13.97 -15.21
CA GLY A 834 32.54 13.09 -16.36
C GLY A 834 33.20 13.73 -17.59
N ASP A 835 33.21 15.07 -17.66
CA ASP A 835 33.70 15.83 -18.82
C ASP A 835 35.13 16.40 -18.63
N CYS A 836 35.82 16.04 -17.53
CA CYS A 836 37.17 16.55 -17.25
C CYS A 836 38.27 15.67 -17.90
N ASP A 837 39.32 16.30 -18.45
CA ASP A 837 40.49 15.59 -19.03
C ASP A 837 41.60 15.29 -18.00
N ILE A 838 41.79 16.14 -16.97
CA ILE A 838 42.67 15.88 -15.81
C ILE A 838 42.00 16.42 -14.52
N TYR A 839 41.94 15.60 -13.47
CA TYR A 839 41.33 15.96 -12.17
C TYR A 839 42.36 15.94 -11.04
N HIS A 840 42.50 17.06 -10.31
CA HIS A 840 43.46 17.21 -9.22
C HIS A 840 42.82 17.86 -7.99
N HIS A 841 42.69 17.11 -6.91
CA HIS A 841 42.14 17.60 -5.65
C HIS A 841 43.22 17.62 -4.56
N VAL A 842 43.77 18.81 -4.25
CA VAL A 842 44.75 19.02 -3.16
C VAL A 842 44.21 20.00 -2.14
N THR A 843 44.09 19.60 -0.89
CA THR A 843 43.69 20.53 0.18
C THR A 843 44.74 21.63 0.45
N HIS A 844 46.02 21.46 0.06
CA HIS A 844 47.11 22.40 0.39
C HIS A 844 48.25 22.58 -0.65
N GLY A 845 47.94 22.94 -1.92
CA GLY A 845 48.97 23.45 -2.85
C GLY A 845 48.42 23.79 -4.25
N ASN A 846 48.93 24.86 -4.89
CA ASN A 846 48.45 25.31 -6.22
C ASN A 846 49.40 24.99 -7.37
N VAL A 847 48.81 24.90 -8.57
CA VAL A 847 49.51 24.88 -9.87
C VAL A 847 49.38 26.26 -10.53
N ARG A 848 50.51 26.91 -10.86
CA ARG A 848 50.53 28.25 -11.51
C ARG A 848 51.22 28.23 -12.86
N CYS A 849 50.74 29.08 -13.78
CA CYS A 849 51.46 29.43 -15.01
C CYS A 849 52.34 30.66 -14.77
N SER A 850 53.65 30.52 -14.93
CA SER A 850 54.62 31.58 -14.58
C SER A 850 54.50 32.85 -15.43
N ARG A 851 53.92 32.78 -16.63
CA ARG A 851 53.81 33.94 -17.54
C ARG A 851 52.71 34.94 -17.15
N HIS A 852 51.65 34.48 -16.47
CA HIS A 852 50.46 35.30 -16.20
C HIS A 852 50.16 35.50 -14.71
N GLY A 853 50.85 34.80 -13.81
CA GLY A 853 50.61 34.89 -12.36
C GLY A 853 49.23 34.39 -11.91
N SER A 854 48.41 33.87 -12.84
CA SER A 854 47.03 33.43 -12.61
C SER A 854 46.96 31.92 -12.32
N ARG A 855 46.01 31.54 -11.45
CA ARG A 855 45.64 30.15 -11.19
C ARG A 855 45.09 29.53 -12.48
N LEU A 856 45.50 28.30 -12.79
CA LEU A 856 44.92 27.51 -13.87
C LEU A 856 43.53 27.00 -13.40
N ALA A 857 42.53 27.90 -13.50
CA ALA A 857 41.11 27.76 -13.18
C ALA A 857 40.69 27.63 -11.69
N SER A 858 39.82 28.53 -11.23
CA SER A 858 38.88 28.28 -10.11
C SER A 858 37.45 28.46 -10.62
N MET A 859 36.53 27.56 -10.24
CA MET A 859 35.10 27.80 -10.43
C MET A 859 34.59 28.72 -9.33
N ASP A 860 34.54 30.03 -9.58
CA ASP A 860 33.94 30.99 -8.64
C ASP A 860 32.41 31.11 -8.80
N MET A 861 31.70 30.01 -9.08
CA MET A 861 30.22 29.96 -9.07
C MET A 861 29.64 28.64 -8.54
N ALA A 862 30.19 28.11 -7.46
CA ALA A 862 29.45 27.19 -6.59
C ALA A 862 29.70 27.59 -5.14
N ILE A 863 28.77 28.34 -4.53
CA ILE A 863 28.75 28.48 -3.08
C ILE A 863 28.49 27.07 -2.53
N PRO A 864 29.44 26.41 -1.84
CA PRO A 864 29.17 25.13 -1.24
C PRO A 864 28.15 25.36 -0.12
N ARG A 865 26.96 24.76 -0.23
CA ARG A 865 26.13 24.58 0.96
C ARG A 865 26.88 23.62 1.87
N TYR A 866 27.57 24.14 2.88
CA TYR A 866 28.23 23.35 3.90
C TYR A 866 27.29 22.27 4.47
N PRO A 867 27.81 21.12 4.91
CA PRO A 867 27.03 20.22 5.74
C PRO A 867 26.64 20.96 7.03
N THR A 868 25.41 20.73 7.49
CA THR A 868 24.68 21.51 8.52
C THR A 868 25.31 21.56 9.92
N TRP A 869 26.35 20.78 10.18
CA TRP A 869 27.08 20.76 11.47
C TRP A 869 27.87 22.04 11.81
N CYS A 870 28.13 22.93 10.85
CA CYS A 870 28.69 24.26 11.16
C CYS A 870 27.64 25.33 11.51
N ARG A 871 26.33 25.05 11.37
CA ARG A 871 25.25 25.99 11.72
C ARG A 871 24.76 25.88 13.16
N SER A 872 25.07 24.81 13.88
CA SER A 872 24.62 24.62 15.26
C SER A 872 25.42 25.42 16.29
N ASP A 873 26.54 26.03 15.89
CA ASP A 873 27.33 26.93 16.74
C ASP A 873 27.04 28.39 16.34
N ASN A 874 25.88 28.90 16.77
CA ASN A 874 25.46 30.29 16.55
C ASN A 874 26.52 31.29 17.04
N THR A 875 27.29 30.94 18.07
CA THR A 875 28.41 31.73 18.61
C THR A 875 29.51 31.93 17.57
N LYS A 876 29.81 30.90 16.77
CA LYS A 876 30.84 30.96 15.73
C LYS A 876 30.39 31.76 14.50
N VAL A 877 29.11 31.65 14.14
CA VAL A 877 28.51 32.45 13.06
C VAL A 877 28.46 33.93 13.45
N GLN A 878 28.00 34.25 14.67
CA GLN A 878 28.00 35.62 15.17
C GLN A 878 29.40 36.20 15.27
N ARG A 879 30.39 35.41 15.71
CA ARG A 879 31.79 35.87 15.75
C ARG A 879 32.33 36.23 14.37
N LEU A 880 32.05 35.40 13.35
CA LEU A 880 32.50 35.65 11.97
C LEU A 880 31.79 36.86 11.34
N THR A 881 30.50 37.06 11.61
CA THR A 881 29.77 38.26 11.16
C THR A 881 30.32 39.53 11.81
N THR A 882 30.70 39.46 13.09
CA THR A 882 31.35 40.57 13.80
C THR A 882 32.76 40.84 13.25
N GLU A 883 33.54 39.79 12.94
CA GLU A 883 34.89 39.91 12.37
C GLU A 883 34.88 40.50 10.94
N GLU A 884 33.87 40.17 10.13
CA GLU A 884 33.64 40.73 8.79
C GLU A 884 33.21 42.21 8.87
N GLN A 885 32.30 42.55 9.79
CA GLN A 885 31.91 43.93 10.06
C GLN A 885 33.09 44.78 10.57
N ASP A 886 33.91 44.23 11.48
CA ASP A 886 35.14 44.88 11.95
C ASP A 886 36.16 45.06 10.82
N LEU A 887 36.26 44.12 9.87
CA LEU A 887 37.14 44.25 8.72
C LEU A 887 36.67 45.37 7.78
N CYS A 888 35.37 45.46 7.50
CA CYS A 888 34.78 46.54 6.69
C CYS A 888 34.94 47.92 7.35
N VAL A 889 34.76 48.01 8.68
CA VAL A 889 34.97 49.25 9.45
C VAL A 889 36.44 49.65 9.46
N ARG A 890 37.37 48.71 9.70
CA ARG A 890 38.82 49.01 9.74
C ARG A 890 39.42 49.38 8.39
N THR A 891 38.87 48.87 7.30
CA THR A 891 39.36 49.15 5.93
C THR A 891 38.60 50.28 5.24
N ASN A 892 37.59 50.84 5.90
CA ASN A 892 36.70 51.87 5.38
C ASN A 892 36.03 51.49 4.04
N PHE A 893 35.73 50.19 3.89
CA PHE A 893 35.36 49.56 2.62
C PHE A 893 33.86 49.28 2.57
N ASP A 894 33.13 49.91 1.64
CA ASP A 894 31.70 49.73 1.46
C ASP A 894 31.38 48.43 0.68
N ALA A 895 30.81 47.44 1.36
CA ALA A 895 30.46 46.14 0.79
C ALA A 895 29.43 46.22 -0.35
N GLN A 896 28.60 47.26 -0.41
CA GLN A 896 27.65 47.43 -1.51
C GLN A 896 28.34 47.87 -2.81
N SER A 897 29.36 48.70 -2.73
CA SER A 897 30.13 49.17 -3.88
C SER A 897 30.93 48.08 -4.59
N LEU A 898 31.49 47.10 -3.85
CA LEU A 898 32.18 45.94 -4.43
C LEU A 898 31.21 45.04 -5.22
N THR A 899 30.03 44.80 -4.66
CA THR A 899 28.98 44.00 -5.31
C THR A 899 28.48 44.66 -6.60
N ALA A 900 28.37 45.99 -6.62
CA ALA A 900 27.98 46.75 -7.81
C ALA A 900 29.09 46.82 -8.87
N TRP A 901 30.35 46.96 -8.47
CA TRP A 901 31.51 46.93 -9.37
C TRP A 901 31.71 45.55 -10.02
N ALA A 902 31.54 44.47 -9.25
CA ALA A 902 31.67 43.11 -9.76
C ALA A 902 30.61 42.77 -10.82
N LYS A 903 29.34 43.19 -10.59
CA LYS A 903 28.26 43.02 -11.58
C LYS A 903 28.51 43.80 -12.88
N LYS A 904 29.18 44.95 -12.80
CA LYS A 904 29.43 45.82 -13.97
C LYS A 904 30.62 45.37 -14.83
N ASN A 905 31.61 44.69 -14.25
CA ASN A 905 32.88 44.38 -14.95
C ASN A 905 33.08 42.89 -15.26
N PHE A 906 32.36 41.96 -14.61
CA PHE A 906 32.54 40.52 -14.82
C PHE A 906 31.36 39.82 -15.53
N ILE A 907 30.27 40.53 -15.84
CA ILE A 907 29.11 39.97 -16.54
C ILE A 907 28.90 40.66 -17.89
N THR A 908 29.89 40.53 -18.79
CA THR A 908 29.63 40.54 -20.24
C THR A 908 30.65 39.63 -20.92
N PRO A 909 30.20 38.62 -21.71
CA PRO A 909 31.10 37.66 -22.31
C PRO A 909 31.79 38.28 -23.53
N GLN A 910 33.09 38.56 -23.45
CA GLN A 910 33.92 38.79 -24.63
C GLN A 910 35.19 37.94 -24.56
N THR A 911 35.13 36.85 -25.34
CA THR A 911 36.19 36.28 -26.20
C THR A 911 37.55 35.98 -25.55
N TYR A 912 37.94 34.69 -25.54
CA TYR A 912 39.30 34.10 -25.73
C TYR A 912 39.64 32.86 -24.88
N TRP A 913 38.72 32.31 -24.08
CA TRP A 913 39.02 31.17 -23.17
C TRP A 913 38.42 29.82 -23.56
N HIS A 914 37.87 29.66 -24.77
CA HIS A 914 37.14 28.45 -25.17
C HIS A 914 38.01 27.23 -25.57
N ASP A 915 39.35 27.33 -25.54
CA ASP A 915 40.23 26.26 -26.05
C ASP A 915 40.98 25.47 -24.95
N LEU A 916 40.66 25.65 -23.67
CA LEU A 916 41.15 24.83 -22.55
C LEU A 916 39.97 24.41 -21.67
N THR A 917 39.41 23.23 -21.92
CA THR A 917 38.25 22.71 -21.18
C THR A 917 38.58 21.97 -19.87
N SER A 918 39.84 21.82 -19.43
CA SER A 918 40.08 20.65 -18.55
C SER A 918 41.32 20.63 -17.64
N VAL A 919 41.40 21.58 -16.71
CA VAL A 919 42.03 21.31 -15.41
C VAL A 919 41.13 21.89 -14.32
N ILE A 920 40.53 21.05 -13.49
CA ILE A 920 39.80 21.51 -12.30
C ILE A 920 40.69 21.31 -11.08
N GLN A 921 41.03 22.43 -10.42
CA GLN A 921 41.67 22.44 -9.11
C GLN A 921 40.65 22.92 -8.07
N TRP A 922 40.55 22.21 -6.94
CA TRP A 922 39.78 22.63 -5.78
C TRP A 922 40.74 23.00 -4.63
N THR A 923 40.46 24.09 -3.91
CA THR A 923 41.24 24.52 -2.73
C THR A 923 40.30 24.79 -1.57
N VAL A 924 40.70 24.42 -0.34
CA VAL A 924 39.89 24.60 0.87
C VAL A 924 40.73 25.26 1.97
N ASP A 925 41.29 26.44 1.72
CA ASP A 925 41.55 27.48 2.75
C ASP A 925 42.17 28.78 2.15
N ILE A 926 42.13 29.87 2.91
CA ILE A 926 42.66 31.22 2.59
C ILE A 926 44.07 31.47 3.18
N ASN A 927 44.72 30.46 3.73
CA ASN A 927 46.10 30.59 4.23
C ASN A 927 47.11 30.05 3.21
N ASP A 928 47.73 30.99 2.48
CA ASP A 928 48.81 30.76 1.51
C ASP A 928 50.10 30.34 2.23
N SER A 929 50.27 29.05 2.50
CA SER A 929 51.48 28.52 3.16
C SER A 929 52.35 27.63 2.26
N SER A 930 52.38 27.86 0.94
CA SER A 930 53.27 27.12 0.03
C SER A 930 53.75 27.93 -1.17
N ARG A 931 55.03 27.79 -1.54
CA ARG A 931 55.52 28.13 -2.88
C ARG A 931 54.88 27.17 -3.88
N ASP A 932 54.22 27.71 -4.90
CA ASP A 932 53.49 26.96 -5.92
C ASP A 932 54.44 26.13 -6.81
N VAL A 933 53.91 25.06 -7.43
CA VAL A 933 54.62 24.40 -8.52
C VAL A 933 54.34 25.21 -9.79
N GLU A 934 55.35 25.95 -10.25
CA GLU A 934 55.25 26.78 -11.45
C GLU A 934 55.57 25.99 -12.71
N PHE A 935 54.66 26.08 -13.69
CA PHE A 935 54.85 25.57 -15.04
C PHE A 935 55.11 26.74 -15.97
N THR A 936 56.05 26.59 -16.90
CA THR A 936 56.14 27.53 -18.02
C THR A 936 55.05 27.24 -19.03
N TYR A 937 54.58 28.29 -19.72
CA TYR A 937 53.61 28.16 -20.80
C TYR A 937 54.09 27.15 -21.87
N GLU A 938 55.40 27.16 -22.18
CA GLU A 938 55.98 26.20 -23.11
C GLU A 938 55.92 24.76 -22.61
N GLN A 939 56.01 24.49 -21.29
CA GLN A 939 55.90 23.15 -20.72
C GLN A 939 54.47 22.60 -20.86
N VAL A 940 53.46 23.44 -20.55
CA VAL A 940 52.04 23.08 -20.71
C VAL A 940 51.70 22.87 -22.18
N GLN A 941 52.14 23.78 -23.07
CA GLN A 941 51.85 23.68 -24.50
C GLN A 941 52.56 22.49 -25.19
N ARG A 942 53.71 22.05 -24.67
CA ARG A 942 54.43 20.86 -25.18
C ARG A 942 53.78 19.56 -24.73
N ALA A 943 53.27 19.50 -23.49
CA ALA A 943 52.52 18.37 -22.96
C ALA A 943 51.14 18.21 -23.64
N PHE A 944 50.52 19.32 -24.05
CA PHE A 944 49.17 19.38 -24.62
C PHE A 944 49.15 20.04 -26.01
N LYS A 945 49.93 19.52 -26.97
CA LYS A 945 50.00 20.06 -28.34
C LYS A 945 48.59 20.15 -28.96
N ARG A 946 48.30 21.29 -29.60
CA ARG A 946 47.03 21.57 -30.31
C ARG A 946 46.63 20.42 -31.24
N GLY A 947 45.42 19.90 -31.03
CA GLY A 947 44.77 18.91 -31.90
C GLY A 947 44.78 17.46 -31.41
N GLN A 948 45.37 17.18 -30.24
CA GLN A 948 45.20 15.91 -29.54
C GLN A 948 44.44 16.18 -28.23
N ASN A 949 43.30 15.51 -28.01
CA ASN A 949 42.64 15.52 -26.69
C ASN A 949 43.68 15.13 -25.65
N ALA A 950 43.76 15.86 -24.53
CA ALA A 950 44.66 15.48 -23.45
C ALA A 950 44.33 14.03 -23.05
N PRO A 951 45.27 13.07 -23.12
CA PRO A 951 44.97 11.72 -22.68
C PRO A 951 44.60 11.79 -21.20
N ARG A 952 43.46 11.20 -20.81
CA ARG A 952 43.07 11.01 -19.42
C ARG A 952 44.14 10.17 -18.74
N LEU A 953 45.13 10.84 -18.17
CA LEU A 953 46.38 10.17 -17.83
C LEU A 953 46.44 9.82 -16.34
N LEU A 954 46.02 10.75 -15.48
CA LEU A 954 46.15 10.63 -14.03
C LEU A 954 45.03 11.39 -13.31
N ALA A 955 44.36 10.73 -12.37
CA ALA A 955 43.51 11.38 -11.36
C ALA A 955 44.18 11.30 -9.99
N PHE A 956 44.18 12.40 -9.23
CA PHE A 956 44.92 12.50 -7.96
C PHE A 956 44.03 13.03 -6.83
N PHE A 957 43.80 12.21 -5.80
CA PHE A 957 42.88 12.48 -4.69
C PHE A 957 43.64 12.59 -3.36
N SER A 958 43.87 13.80 -2.85
CA SER A 958 44.62 14.02 -1.60
C SER A 958 43.79 13.93 -0.31
N SER A 959 42.46 14.05 -0.38
CA SER A 959 41.65 14.15 0.84
C SER A 959 41.25 12.78 1.36
N CYS A 960 41.46 12.57 2.67
CA CYS A 960 41.22 11.33 3.41
C CYS A 960 39.81 10.75 3.24
N LEU A 961 38.82 11.59 2.86
CA LEU A 961 37.40 11.22 2.74
C LEU A 961 36.95 10.90 1.30
N ILE A 962 37.60 11.44 0.26
CA ILE A 962 37.22 11.23 -1.15
C ILE A 962 38.03 10.08 -1.78
N GLY A 963 39.27 9.86 -1.32
CA GLY A 963 40.18 8.86 -1.89
C GLY A 963 39.75 7.40 -1.77
N TRP A 964 38.67 7.10 -1.04
CA TRP A 964 38.15 5.74 -0.84
C TRP A 964 36.75 5.49 -1.43
N GLU A 965 36.07 6.48 -1.99
CA GLU A 965 34.78 6.22 -2.67
C GLU A 965 35.05 5.59 -4.05
N ARG A 966 34.94 4.26 -4.06
CA ARG A 966 35.21 3.33 -5.18
C ARG A 966 34.65 3.76 -6.55
N ARG A 967 33.52 4.47 -6.55
CA ARG A 967 32.85 4.92 -7.77
C ARG A 967 33.65 6.01 -8.49
N PHE A 968 34.45 6.83 -7.79
CA PHE A 968 35.28 7.85 -8.43
C PHE A 968 36.46 7.23 -9.18
N ALA A 969 37.30 6.42 -8.51
CA ALA A 969 38.45 5.80 -9.16
C ALA A 969 38.02 4.94 -10.36
N LYS A 970 36.92 4.18 -10.22
CA LYS A 970 36.32 3.41 -11.33
C LYS A 970 35.78 4.30 -12.44
N LEU A 971 35.03 5.36 -12.14
CA LEU A 971 34.53 6.31 -13.15
C LEU A 971 35.69 6.85 -13.99
N PHE A 972 36.76 7.32 -13.34
CA PHE A 972 37.93 7.83 -14.06
C PHE A 972 38.57 6.74 -14.93
N ILE A 973 38.79 5.53 -14.40
CA ILE A 973 39.40 4.41 -15.13
C ILE A 973 38.54 3.95 -16.33
N ASP A 974 37.23 3.73 -16.12
CA ASP A 974 36.28 3.32 -17.17
C ASP A 974 36.17 4.37 -18.28
N GLN A 975 36.35 5.64 -17.92
CA GLN A 975 36.35 6.78 -18.83
C GLN A 975 37.72 7.03 -19.50
N GLY A 976 38.66 6.09 -19.38
CA GLY A 976 39.95 6.11 -20.06
C GLY A 976 41.12 6.64 -19.24
N THR A 977 40.93 6.93 -17.95
CA THR A 977 42.03 7.37 -17.06
C THR A 977 42.98 6.23 -16.74
N ARG A 978 44.24 6.35 -17.17
CA ARG A 978 45.19 5.24 -17.06
C ARG A 978 45.70 4.97 -15.64
N TYR A 979 45.80 6.00 -14.81
CA TYR A 979 46.32 5.93 -13.45
C TYR A 979 45.46 6.73 -12.47
N VAL A 980 45.23 6.21 -11.26
CA VAL A 980 44.55 6.95 -10.18
C VAL A 980 45.36 6.85 -8.90
N ILE A 981 45.79 7.99 -8.32
CA ILE A 981 46.50 8.04 -7.04
C ILE A 981 45.54 8.48 -5.93
N ALA A 982 45.48 7.72 -4.84
CA ALA A 982 44.74 8.07 -3.63
C ALA A 982 45.53 7.69 -2.36
N PHE A 983 45.27 8.32 -1.22
CA PHE A 983 46.01 8.08 0.04
C PHE A 983 45.19 7.27 1.06
N ARG A 984 45.85 6.43 1.89
CA ARG A 984 45.20 5.66 2.98
C ARG A 984 44.93 6.54 4.21
N SER A 985 43.73 6.42 4.80
CA SER A 985 43.28 7.23 5.94
C SER A 985 43.53 6.56 7.31
N ARG A 986 44.72 6.00 7.56
CA ARG A 986 45.03 5.46 8.91
C ARG A 986 45.62 6.50 9.85
N TYR A 987 46.26 7.54 9.31
CA TYR A 987 46.81 8.66 10.09
C TYR A 987 46.60 9.97 9.32
N GLN A 988 46.19 11.06 10.00
CA GLN A 988 46.32 12.41 9.42
C GLN A 988 47.82 12.73 9.32
N THR A 989 48.48 12.32 8.25
CA THR A 989 49.91 12.58 8.09
C THR A 989 50.11 13.87 7.31
N SER A 990 51.03 14.71 7.79
CA SER A 990 51.48 15.90 7.07
C SER A 990 52.33 15.57 5.84
N GLN A 991 52.53 14.27 5.53
CA GLN A 991 53.41 13.80 4.46
C GLN A 991 52.74 13.67 3.08
N ALA A 992 51.40 13.66 2.99
CA ALA A 992 50.71 13.60 1.70
C ALA A 992 51.07 14.79 0.78
N LEU A 993 51.28 15.98 1.36
CA LEU A 993 51.66 17.17 0.63
C LEU A 993 53.13 17.13 0.14
N PRO A 994 54.14 16.86 1.00
CA PRO A 994 55.51 16.59 0.57
C PRO A 994 55.62 15.49 -0.50
N PHE A 995 54.87 14.40 -0.35
CA PHE A 995 54.77 13.34 -1.37
C PHE A 995 54.30 13.90 -2.71
N SER A 996 53.18 14.63 -2.72
CA SER A 996 52.59 15.16 -3.95
C SER A 996 53.58 16.08 -4.67
N ARG A 997 54.29 16.94 -3.93
CA ARG A 997 55.32 17.82 -4.49
C ARG A 997 56.45 17.05 -5.14
N GLU A 998 56.98 16.04 -4.44
CA GLU A 998 58.09 15.25 -4.95
C GLU A 998 57.67 14.40 -6.16
N PHE A 999 56.47 13.82 -6.12
CA PHE A 999 55.87 13.11 -7.25
C PHE A 999 55.83 14.00 -8.51
N TYR A 1000 55.26 15.21 -8.41
CA TYR A 1000 55.16 16.11 -9.56
C TYR A 1000 56.52 16.67 -10.00
N ARG A 1001 57.45 16.89 -9.06
CA ARG A 1001 58.83 17.30 -9.38
C ARG A 1001 59.53 16.22 -10.23
N LEU A 1002 59.42 14.96 -9.81
CA LEU A 1002 60.01 13.81 -10.51
C LEU A 1002 59.33 13.57 -11.87
N LEU A 1003 58.00 13.64 -11.92
CA LEU A 1003 57.23 13.48 -13.14
C LEU A 1003 57.54 14.61 -14.15
N SER A 1004 57.69 15.85 -13.67
CA SER A 1004 58.10 17.00 -14.49
C SER A 1004 59.51 16.86 -15.06
N ALA A 1005 60.45 16.28 -14.31
CA ALA A 1005 61.80 16.03 -14.81
C ALA A 1005 61.79 15.02 -15.98
N GLY A 1006 60.87 14.06 -15.95
CA GLY A 1006 60.58 13.14 -17.06
C GLY A 1006 59.66 13.72 -18.14
N GLN A 1007 59.47 15.04 -18.19
CA GLN A 1007 58.60 15.73 -19.15
C GLN A 1007 57.16 15.19 -19.19
N PHE A 1008 56.65 14.67 -18.07
CA PHE A 1008 55.31 14.08 -17.93
C PHE A 1008 55.02 12.87 -18.82
N ASP A 1009 56.07 12.12 -19.21
CA ASP A 1009 55.88 10.83 -19.88
C ASP A 1009 55.03 9.88 -19.01
N ALA A 1010 53.97 9.32 -19.60
CA ALA A 1010 53.10 8.33 -18.97
C ALA A 1010 53.86 7.13 -18.38
N GLY A 1011 54.93 6.69 -19.05
CA GLY A 1011 55.79 5.61 -18.60
C GLY A 1011 56.56 5.93 -17.32
N MET A 1012 56.71 7.21 -16.96
CA MET A 1012 57.42 7.68 -15.78
C MET A 1012 56.52 7.78 -14.53
N ILE A 1013 55.19 7.68 -14.67
CA ILE A 1013 54.24 7.84 -13.55
C ILE A 1013 54.50 6.83 -12.43
N ASN A 1014 54.67 5.54 -12.77
CA ASN A 1014 54.91 4.51 -11.75
C ASN A 1014 56.28 4.71 -11.06
N GLY A 1015 57.32 5.07 -11.84
CA GLY A 1015 58.64 5.37 -11.29
C GLY A 1015 58.64 6.59 -10.36
N ALA A 1016 57.97 7.68 -10.77
CA ALA A 1016 57.83 8.90 -9.98
C ALA A 1016 56.99 8.65 -8.71
N PHE A 1017 55.91 7.86 -8.81
CA PHE A 1017 55.09 7.45 -7.68
C PHE A 1017 55.90 6.65 -6.67
N THR A 1018 56.60 5.62 -7.14
CA THR A 1018 57.39 4.73 -6.28
C THR A 1018 58.51 5.49 -5.58
N ALA A 1019 59.23 6.36 -6.29
CA ALA A 1019 60.30 7.18 -5.70
C ALA A 1019 59.77 8.23 -4.70
N ALA A 1020 58.63 8.86 -4.98
CA ALA A 1020 57.99 9.78 -4.05
C ALA A 1020 57.46 9.03 -2.80
N ALA A 1021 56.89 7.83 -2.98
CA ALA A 1021 56.35 7.02 -1.89
C ALA A 1021 57.47 6.55 -0.96
N LEU A 1022 58.62 6.16 -1.52
CA LEU A 1022 59.83 5.84 -0.76
C LEU A 1022 60.36 7.03 0.04
N SER A 1023 60.27 8.24 -0.52
CA SER A 1023 60.73 9.47 0.16
C SER A 1023 59.77 9.92 1.26
N PHE A 1024 58.50 9.53 1.19
CA PHE A 1024 57.44 9.91 2.12
C PHE A 1024 56.55 8.70 2.48
N PRO A 1025 57.11 7.68 3.15
CA PRO A 1025 56.44 6.39 3.35
C PRO A 1025 55.18 6.48 4.21
N HIS A 1026 55.07 7.49 5.08
CA HIS A 1026 53.88 7.69 5.92
C HIS A 1026 52.76 8.46 5.21
N ALA A 1027 52.94 8.89 3.95
CA ALA A 1027 51.83 9.35 3.14
C ALA A 1027 50.87 8.20 2.79
N GLU A 1028 51.35 6.96 2.80
CA GLU A 1028 50.61 5.75 2.41
C GLU A 1028 49.80 5.91 1.11
N PRO A 1029 50.44 6.36 0.01
CA PRO A 1029 49.76 6.54 -1.26
C PRO A 1029 49.49 5.17 -1.91
N CYS A 1030 48.40 5.06 -2.67
CA CYS A 1030 48.01 3.90 -3.47
C CYS A 1030 47.88 4.34 -4.92
N LEU A 1031 48.45 3.56 -5.84
CA LEU A 1031 48.36 3.78 -7.29
C LEU A 1031 47.45 2.72 -7.90
N PHE A 1032 46.21 3.08 -8.21
CA PHE A 1032 45.25 2.20 -8.86
C PHE A 1032 45.39 2.23 -10.38
N THR A 1033 45.25 1.05 -10.98
CA THR A 1033 45.15 0.79 -12.41
C THR A 1033 44.14 -0.32 -12.65
N ALA A 1034 43.64 -0.47 -13.87
CA ALA A 1034 42.74 -1.58 -14.21
C ALA A 1034 43.36 -2.98 -13.98
N ALA A 1035 44.70 -3.08 -13.92
CA ALA A 1035 45.41 -4.36 -13.82
C ALA A 1035 45.72 -4.80 -12.37
N ASN A 1036 45.66 -3.91 -11.36
CA ASN A 1036 46.16 -4.20 -10.01
C ASN A 1036 45.09 -4.10 -8.90
N ILE A 1037 43.84 -3.79 -9.22
CA ILE A 1037 42.72 -3.77 -8.26
C ILE A 1037 42.17 -5.19 -8.06
N THR A 1038 42.22 -5.70 -6.82
CA THR A 1038 41.55 -6.95 -6.43
C THR A 1038 40.48 -6.66 -5.37
N ARG A 1039 39.28 -7.22 -5.55
CA ARG A 1039 38.15 -7.14 -4.60
C ARG A 1039 38.22 -8.35 -3.67
N CYS A 1040 38.08 -8.15 -2.37
CA CYS A 1040 37.86 -9.24 -1.44
C CYS A 1040 36.50 -9.11 -0.74
N THR A 1041 35.77 -10.20 -0.65
CA THR A 1041 34.53 -10.32 0.12
C THR A 1041 34.81 -11.19 1.34
N ALA A 1042 34.65 -10.61 2.54
CA ALA A 1042 34.69 -11.37 3.79
C ALA A 1042 33.27 -11.67 4.26
N THR A 1043 32.99 -12.94 4.58
CA THR A 1043 31.75 -13.36 5.23
C THR A 1043 32.11 -14.05 6.54
N THR A 1044 31.63 -13.54 7.66
CA THR A 1044 31.79 -14.23 8.94
C THR A 1044 30.74 -15.33 9.09
N ARG A 1045 31.11 -16.44 9.75
CA ARG A 1045 30.17 -17.42 10.30
C ARG A 1045 30.80 -18.01 11.56
N ALA A 1046 30.12 -17.91 12.70
CA ALA A 1046 30.57 -18.48 13.98
C ALA A 1046 32.02 -18.06 14.39
N GLY A 1047 32.37 -16.79 14.20
CA GLY A 1047 33.69 -16.25 14.56
C GLY A 1047 34.82 -16.54 13.56
N THR A 1048 34.53 -17.27 12.47
CA THR A 1048 35.50 -17.53 11.40
C THR A 1048 35.15 -16.70 10.16
N ALA A 1049 36.11 -15.92 9.66
CA ALA A 1049 35.94 -15.14 8.44
C ALA A 1049 36.37 -15.97 7.21
N ALA A 1050 35.46 -16.17 6.26
CA ALA A 1050 35.76 -16.72 4.95
C ALA A 1050 35.98 -15.58 3.95
N PHE A 1051 37.11 -15.61 3.24
CA PHE A 1051 37.50 -14.57 2.29
C PHE A 1051 37.44 -15.13 0.87
N THR A 1052 36.81 -14.38 -0.04
CA THR A 1052 36.77 -14.70 -1.48
C THR A 1052 37.34 -13.52 -2.24
N GLN A 1053 38.31 -13.78 -3.11
CA GLN A 1053 38.93 -12.76 -3.96
C GLN A 1053 38.24 -12.76 -5.32
N HIS A 1054 38.04 -11.56 -5.86
CA HIS A 1054 37.51 -11.31 -7.19
C HIS A 1054 38.47 -10.36 -7.88
N THR A 1055 38.99 -10.75 -9.04
CA THR A 1055 39.81 -9.87 -9.88
C THR A 1055 38.94 -8.86 -10.62
N TRP A 1056 39.50 -7.75 -11.09
CA TRP A 1056 38.77 -6.74 -11.88
C TRP A 1056 37.96 -7.31 -13.06
N LYS A 1057 38.33 -8.48 -13.59
CA LYS A 1057 37.68 -9.13 -14.73
C LYS A 1057 36.59 -10.13 -14.34
N ASP A 1058 36.41 -10.42 -13.06
CA ASP A 1058 35.43 -11.42 -12.62
C ASP A 1058 34.02 -10.79 -12.63
N ASP A 1059 32.99 -11.47 -13.15
CA ASP A 1059 31.62 -10.94 -13.14
C ASP A 1059 31.11 -10.67 -11.70
N ALA A 1060 31.58 -11.48 -10.74
CA ALA A 1060 31.34 -11.30 -9.31
C ALA A 1060 32.08 -10.08 -8.70
N PHE A 1061 33.00 -9.47 -9.46
CA PHE A 1061 33.54 -8.15 -9.15
C PHE A 1061 32.46 -7.07 -9.20
N GLU A 1062 31.41 -7.27 -10.01
CA GLU A 1062 30.32 -6.31 -10.26
C GLU A 1062 29.03 -6.58 -9.44
N GLU A 1063 28.89 -7.74 -8.79
CA GLU A 1063 27.67 -8.04 -8.01
C GLU A 1063 27.39 -6.98 -6.92
N PRO A 1064 26.19 -6.36 -6.89
CA PRO A 1064 25.80 -5.34 -5.91
C PRO A 1064 25.65 -5.95 -4.51
N ARG A 1065 26.01 -5.15 -3.50
CA ARG A 1065 26.26 -5.63 -2.13
C ARG A 1065 25.11 -5.57 -1.15
N PHE A 1066 24.01 -4.96 -1.52
CA PHE A 1066 22.80 -5.04 -0.72
C PHE A 1066 21.82 -5.81 -1.58
N PRO A 1067 21.29 -6.96 -1.10
CA PRO A 1067 20.07 -7.42 -1.71
C PRO A 1067 19.10 -6.24 -1.61
N THR A 1068 18.30 -6.02 -2.65
CA THR A 1068 17.12 -5.16 -2.59
C THR A 1068 16.05 -5.73 -1.62
N SER A 1069 16.48 -6.51 -0.62
CA SER A 1069 15.68 -7.20 0.38
C SER A 1069 15.23 -6.24 1.46
#